data_AF-A0A2E6Q4K1-F1
#
_entry.id   AF-A0A2E6Q4K1-F1
#
_cell.length_a   1.000
_cell.length_b   1.000
_cell.length_c   1.000
_cell.angle_alpha   90.00
_cell.angle_beta   90.00
_cell.angle_gamma   90.00
#
_symmetry.space_group_name_H-M   'P 1'
#
loop_
_entity.id
_entity.type
_entity.pdbx_description
1 polymer ?
#
loop_
_entity_poly.entity_id
_entity_poly.type
_entity_poly.pdbx_seq_one_letter_code
_entity_poly.pdbx_strand_id
1 'polypeptide(L)'
;MESSDTPILKDLVLVGGGHSHVTVLKKFGMKPLPGVRLTLICRDLQAPYSGMLPGFIAGHYTFDEAHIDLGPLARFANARFYLNEVTRIDPDEKLVICKGRPPVKYDLLSINIGSAPNTSIVKGAAGNVVPVKPIDGFVAHWDQMRERILTAKGKAKIGIVGGGAGGVEITLAIQFRLKQLLAETGADTSEPEFHLFTDNDILLTHNRKVREKYRRVLAERNVTIHLHHEVNQVGPGRLDCANGETFELDEILWVTMASAQNWLKESGLEVAESGFVKVNDTLESVSHPGIFAAGDVADMINHPRPKSGVFAVRQGPPLERNLRRALTGRTLKPFEPQQQFLSLISTGDKYAVASRSNWAAEGKLIWHWKDWIDRRFMRKFSDLPDMDDDEEPEIAKGLANQDVIKEISAIAMRCGGCGAKVGATVLERALQQLEPVDRGDVLIGLHEPDDAAVVQVPDGKVMVHTVDAFRAFIDDPYVFGQIAANHAMGDIFAMGGEPQTALSIVTLPFGLESKVEDDLSQLMAGAMKVLNETGTALVGGHTSEGSEMSLGFAINGLVDKERILRKGGMKPGDKIILTKPIGTGTLFAADMRHKAHGPWIDAALAGMLQSNKQGADILYAHGANACTDVTGFGLLGHLVEMTKPSGVDVHLDIEAIPLLDGALELVQDGIFSSLQPQNVRLRRAIRNVESASKNPRYPLIFDPQTSGGLLATVPSAQVEVCVEKLVAAGYTRTAVIGTVKEDSGELEPITLAA
;
A
#
# COMPACT_ATOMS: atom_id res chain seq x y z
N MET A 1 4.74 -16.06 5.57
CA MET A 1 3.86 -16.18 6.75
C MET A 1 4.19 -17.47 7.44
N GLU A 2 4.81 -17.37 8.60
CA GLU A 2 4.80 -18.48 9.54
C GLU A 2 3.48 -18.42 10.30
N SER A 3 2.64 -19.44 10.12
CA SER A 3 1.46 -19.60 10.95
C SER A 3 1.93 -20.00 12.34
N SER A 4 1.79 -19.09 13.31
CA SER A 4 1.82 -19.51 14.70
C SER A 4 0.56 -20.33 14.95
N ASP A 5 0.71 -21.56 15.44
CA ASP A 5 -0.39 -22.39 15.95
C ASP A 5 -1.10 -21.75 17.18
N THR A 6 -0.66 -20.56 17.59
CA THR A 6 -1.24 -19.80 18.70
C THR A 6 -2.51 -19.07 18.27
N PRO A 7 -3.67 -19.36 18.89
CA PRO A 7 -4.92 -18.65 18.61
C PRO A 7 -4.80 -17.14 18.85
N ILE A 8 -5.44 -16.34 18.00
CA ILE A 8 -5.48 -14.89 18.15
C ILE A 8 -6.40 -14.48 19.30
N LEU A 9 -5.87 -13.72 20.26
CA LEU A 9 -6.56 -13.28 21.48
C LEU A 9 -6.85 -11.79 21.49
N LYS A 10 -5.92 -10.95 21.02
CA LYS A 10 -6.06 -9.48 21.00
C LYS A 10 -5.62 -8.86 19.69
N ASP A 11 -6.29 -7.77 19.31
CA ASP A 11 -5.95 -6.93 18.18
C ASP A 11 -5.26 -5.63 18.63
N LEU A 12 -4.05 -5.40 18.12
CA LEU A 12 -3.38 -4.10 18.17
C LEU A 12 -3.45 -3.46 16.78
N VAL A 13 -4.14 -2.33 16.69
CA VAL A 13 -4.21 -1.52 15.46
C VAL A 13 -3.30 -0.30 15.57
N LEU A 14 -2.43 -0.12 14.59
CA LEU A 14 -1.54 1.03 14.42
C LEU A 14 -2.06 1.88 13.26
N VAL A 15 -2.49 3.10 13.54
CA VAL A 15 -2.96 4.06 12.52
C VAL A 15 -1.82 5.02 12.17
N GLY A 16 -1.32 4.92 10.94
CA GLY A 16 -0.22 5.71 10.38
C GLY A 16 1.16 5.09 10.56
N GLY A 17 2.00 5.17 9.53
CA GLY A 17 3.38 4.65 9.51
C GLY A 17 4.44 5.60 10.08
N GLY A 18 4.09 6.51 11.00
CA GLY A 18 5.04 7.51 11.49
C GLY A 18 6.22 6.93 12.30
N HIS A 19 7.22 7.76 12.60
CA HIS A 19 8.50 7.40 13.24
C HIS A 19 8.39 6.53 14.52
N SER A 20 7.41 6.76 15.38
CA SER A 20 7.19 5.93 16.57
C SER A 20 6.66 4.53 16.22
N HIS A 21 5.79 4.39 15.21
CA HIS A 21 5.20 3.12 14.80
C HIS A 21 6.18 2.25 14.02
N VAL A 22 7.05 2.80 13.17
CA VAL A 22 8.11 2.00 12.52
C VAL A 22 9.03 1.36 13.58
N THR A 23 9.25 2.04 14.71
CA THR A 23 9.98 1.46 15.85
C THR A 23 9.18 0.34 16.54
N VAL A 24 7.86 0.52 16.70
CA VAL A 24 6.96 -0.53 17.25
C VAL A 24 7.01 -1.77 16.36
N LEU A 25 6.77 -1.62 15.05
CA LEU A 25 6.77 -2.71 14.08
C LEU A 25 8.10 -3.48 14.10
N LYS A 26 9.23 -2.77 13.98
CA LYS A 26 10.56 -3.40 14.06
C LYS A 26 10.72 -4.23 15.33
N LYS A 27 10.31 -3.69 16.48
CA LYS A 27 10.45 -4.38 17.76
C LYS A 27 9.48 -5.56 17.93
N PHE A 28 8.31 -5.51 17.29
CA PHE A 28 7.39 -6.64 17.24
C PHE A 28 7.93 -7.74 16.31
N GLY A 29 8.52 -7.40 15.17
CA GLY A 29 9.21 -8.39 14.32
C GLY A 29 10.41 -9.05 15.00
N MET A 30 11.24 -8.26 15.69
CA MET A 30 12.36 -8.81 16.47
C MET A 30 11.93 -9.65 17.68
N LYS A 31 10.71 -9.44 18.20
CA LYS A 31 10.20 -10.17 19.35
C LYS A 31 8.67 -10.21 19.28
N PRO A 32 8.08 -11.19 18.57
CA PRO A 32 6.64 -11.31 18.48
C PRO A 32 5.97 -11.43 19.85
N LEU A 33 4.67 -11.13 19.92
CA LEU A 33 3.87 -11.34 21.11
C LEU A 33 2.76 -12.35 20.76
N PRO A 34 2.92 -13.65 21.08
CA PRO A 34 1.94 -14.68 20.75
C PRO A 34 0.53 -14.32 21.22
N GLY A 35 -0.46 -14.63 20.41
CA GLY A 35 -1.86 -14.29 20.67
C GLY A 35 -2.22 -12.83 20.42
N VAL A 36 -1.29 -11.99 19.95
CA VAL A 36 -1.58 -10.62 19.50
C VAL A 36 -1.46 -10.53 17.99
N ARG A 37 -2.54 -10.11 17.34
CA ARG A 37 -2.57 -9.77 15.92
C ARG A 37 -2.29 -8.28 15.74
N LEU A 38 -1.26 -7.97 14.98
CA LEU A 38 -0.85 -6.60 14.68
C LEU A 38 -1.45 -6.17 13.33
N THR A 39 -2.01 -4.96 13.26
CA THR A 39 -2.52 -4.38 12.01
C THR A 39 -1.96 -2.98 11.85
N LEU A 40 -1.28 -2.68 10.74
CA LEU A 40 -0.90 -1.34 10.33
C LEU A 40 -1.89 -0.83 9.28
N ILE A 41 -2.53 0.31 9.54
CA ILE A 41 -3.38 1.02 8.59
C ILE A 41 -2.70 2.33 8.23
N CYS A 42 -2.34 2.52 6.97
CA CYS A 42 -1.74 3.76 6.50
C CYS A 42 -2.20 4.10 5.09
N ARG A 43 -2.22 5.41 4.77
CA ARG A 43 -2.57 5.90 3.43
C ARG A 43 -1.43 5.69 2.43
N ASP A 44 -0.19 5.79 2.91
CA ASP A 44 1.00 5.85 2.10
C ASP A 44 1.84 4.57 2.34
N LEU A 45 2.39 3.98 1.26
CA LEU A 45 3.23 2.77 1.32
C LEU A 45 4.61 3.04 1.92
N GLN A 46 5.14 4.24 1.66
CA GLN A 46 6.49 4.63 2.02
C GLN A 46 6.41 5.85 2.94
N ALA A 47 6.87 5.70 4.19
CA ALA A 47 6.80 6.76 5.19
C ALA A 47 8.01 7.70 5.06
N PRO A 48 7.79 9.02 4.89
CA PRO A 48 8.88 9.97 4.71
C PRO A 48 9.67 10.16 6.01
N TYR A 49 10.99 10.06 5.93
CA TYR A 49 11.87 10.43 7.03
C TYR A 49 12.17 11.93 6.97
N SER A 50 11.45 12.71 7.77
CA SER A 50 11.50 14.18 7.73
C SER A 50 12.91 14.78 7.90
N GLY A 51 13.83 14.05 8.55
CA GLY A 51 15.22 14.48 8.70
C GLY A 51 16.02 14.51 7.40
N MET A 52 15.64 13.70 6.41
CA MET A 52 16.29 13.61 5.10
C MET A 52 15.57 14.40 4.00
N LEU A 53 14.33 14.86 4.22
CA LEU A 53 13.54 15.60 3.23
C LEU A 53 14.32 16.77 2.60
N PRO A 54 14.97 17.69 3.35
CA PRO A 54 15.72 18.77 2.70
C PRO A 54 16.90 18.28 1.86
N GLY A 55 17.52 17.16 2.24
CA GLY A 55 18.58 16.54 1.44
C GLY A 55 18.06 15.90 0.16
N PHE A 56 16.88 15.28 0.22
CA PHE A 56 16.18 14.74 -0.95
C PHE A 56 15.81 15.87 -1.93
N ILE A 57 15.21 16.96 -1.44
CA ILE A 57 14.90 18.15 -2.25
C ILE A 57 16.17 18.75 -2.86
N ALA A 58 17.27 18.77 -2.11
CA ALA A 58 18.57 19.24 -2.59
C ALA A 58 19.25 18.30 -3.61
N GLY A 59 18.71 17.09 -3.85
CA GLY A 59 19.26 16.10 -4.78
C GLY A 59 20.38 15.22 -4.20
N HIS A 60 20.50 15.13 -2.87
CA HIS A 60 21.54 14.32 -2.19
C HIS A 60 21.11 12.89 -1.91
N TYR A 61 19.81 12.62 -1.94
CA TYR A 61 19.20 11.32 -1.66
C TYR A 61 18.22 10.94 -2.76
N THR A 62 18.09 9.65 -3.04
CA THR A 62 16.97 9.13 -3.84
C THR A 62 15.68 9.13 -3.01
N PHE A 63 14.55 8.86 -3.65
CA PHE A 63 13.28 8.71 -2.95
C PHE A 63 13.36 7.58 -1.91
N ASP A 64 13.86 6.42 -2.31
CA ASP A 64 13.96 5.23 -1.44
C ASP A 64 14.97 5.41 -0.29
N GLU A 65 16.03 6.20 -0.48
CA GLU A 65 16.95 6.53 0.63
C GLU A 65 16.30 7.42 1.70
N ALA A 66 15.27 8.19 1.34
CA ALA A 66 14.61 9.16 2.22
C ALA A 66 13.26 8.68 2.78
N HIS A 67 12.74 7.54 2.33
CA HIS A 67 11.46 6.98 2.76
C HIS A 67 11.63 5.55 3.30
N ILE A 68 10.89 5.21 4.34
CA ILE A 68 10.85 3.87 4.91
C ILE A 68 9.74 3.11 4.20
N ASP A 69 10.09 2.03 3.50
CA ASP A 69 9.09 1.11 2.94
C ASP A 69 8.37 0.35 4.06
N LEU A 70 7.08 0.62 4.22
CA LEU A 70 6.27 0.02 5.28
C LEU A 70 5.86 -1.41 4.96
N GLY A 71 5.86 -1.82 3.69
CA GLY A 71 5.46 -3.16 3.28
C GLY A 71 6.38 -4.24 3.87
N PRO A 72 7.69 -4.26 3.55
CA PRO A 72 8.65 -5.19 4.13
C PRO A 72 8.71 -5.11 5.65
N LEU A 73 8.58 -3.91 6.23
CA LEU A 73 8.60 -3.73 7.67
C LEU A 73 7.37 -4.33 8.36
N ALA A 74 6.18 -4.20 7.76
CA ALA A 74 4.96 -4.82 8.27
C ALA A 74 5.05 -6.35 8.19
N ARG A 75 5.54 -6.89 7.07
CA ARG A 75 5.78 -8.33 6.89
C ARG A 75 6.77 -8.89 7.89
N PHE A 76 7.90 -8.22 8.09
CA PHE A 76 8.87 -8.57 9.13
C PHE A 76 8.24 -8.58 10.54
N ALA A 77 7.26 -7.72 10.79
CA ALA A 77 6.53 -7.67 12.06
C ALA A 77 5.37 -8.68 12.17
N ASN A 78 5.17 -9.51 11.13
CA ASN A 78 3.97 -10.35 10.94
C ASN A 78 2.67 -9.54 11.16
N ALA A 79 2.65 -8.30 10.65
CA ALA A 79 1.55 -7.37 10.78
C ALA A 79 0.69 -7.35 9.51
N ARG A 80 -0.63 -7.40 9.70
CA ARG A 80 -1.57 -7.13 8.61
C ARG A 80 -1.37 -5.70 8.11
N PHE A 81 -1.23 -5.53 6.79
CA PHE A 81 -0.93 -4.23 6.18
C PHE A 81 -2.09 -3.74 5.33
N TYR A 82 -2.78 -2.70 5.80
CA TYR A 82 -3.95 -2.12 5.12
C TYR A 82 -3.60 -0.76 4.54
N LEU A 83 -3.44 -0.70 3.22
CA LEU A 83 -3.25 0.56 2.50
C LEU A 83 -4.61 1.25 2.34
N ASN A 84 -4.99 2.05 3.33
CA ASN A 84 -6.27 2.76 3.34
C ASN A 84 -6.23 4.01 4.23
N GLU A 85 -7.13 4.96 3.95
CA GLU A 85 -7.34 6.17 4.71
C GLU A 85 -8.30 5.93 5.88
N VAL A 86 -7.86 6.25 7.10
CA VAL A 86 -8.71 6.31 8.29
C VAL A 86 -9.42 7.66 8.33
N THR A 87 -10.74 7.63 8.44
CA THR A 87 -11.60 8.82 8.43
C THR A 87 -12.22 9.12 9.78
N ARG A 88 -12.31 8.13 10.68
CA ARG A 88 -12.85 8.27 12.04
C ARG A 88 -12.42 7.09 12.92
N ILE A 89 -12.44 7.28 14.23
CA ILE A 89 -12.43 6.21 15.23
C ILE A 89 -13.76 6.24 15.98
N ASP A 90 -14.31 5.08 16.29
CA ASP A 90 -15.39 4.91 17.27
C ASP A 90 -14.78 4.29 18.55
N PRO A 91 -14.51 5.07 19.60
CA PRO A 91 -13.91 4.55 20.83
C PRO A 91 -14.83 3.65 21.63
N ASP A 92 -16.15 3.83 21.52
CA ASP A 92 -17.15 3.11 22.30
C ASP A 92 -17.31 1.69 21.77
N GLU A 93 -17.45 1.56 20.45
CA GLU A 93 -17.54 0.27 19.75
C GLU A 93 -16.16 -0.33 19.39
N LYS A 94 -15.07 0.42 19.67
CA LYS A 94 -13.68 0.08 19.35
C LYS A 94 -13.46 -0.25 17.88
N LEU A 95 -13.88 0.66 17.01
CA LEU A 95 -13.77 0.55 15.57
C LEU A 95 -12.85 1.62 14.99
N VAL A 96 -12.03 1.24 14.02
CA VAL A 96 -11.37 2.16 13.10
C VAL A 96 -12.17 2.21 11.81
N ILE A 97 -12.69 3.39 11.46
CA ILE A 97 -13.47 3.60 10.25
C ILE A 97 -12.52 3.98 9.11
N CYS A 98 -12.44 3.11 8.11
CA CYS A 98 -11.65 3.30 6.91
C CYS A 98 -12.54 3.70 5.72
N LYS A 99 -11.95 4.38 4.74
CA LYS A 99 -12.65 4.76 3.52
C LYS A 99 -12.94 3.53 2.65
N GLY A 100 -14.20 3.33 2.26
CA GLY A 100 -14.59 2.34 1.25
C GLY A 100 -14.40 0.86 1.62
N ARG A 101 -14.34 0.54 2.92
CA ARG A 101 -14.32 -0.84 3.45
C ARG A 101 -15.04 -0.93 4.79
N PRO A 102 -15.39 -2.15 5.27
CA PRO A 102 -15.95 -2.33 6.60
C PRO A 102 -14.98 -1.87 7.72
N PRO A 103 -15.50 -1.37 8.85
CA PRO A 103 -14.70 -0.96 10.00
C PRO A 103 -13.77 -2.05 10.53
N VAL A 104 -12.58 -1.67 11.01
CA VAL A 104 -11.59 -2.59 11.60
C VAL A 104 -11.71 -2.56 13.12
N LYS A 105 -11.99 -3.71 13.75
CA LYS A 105 -12.06 -3.84 15.21
C LYS A 105 -10.67 -3.76 15.86
N TYR A 106 -10.61 -3.26 17.09
CA TYR A 106 -9.38 -3.26 17.89
C TYR A 106 -9.61 -3.56 19.38
N ASP A 107 -8.61 -4.15 20.03
CA ASP A 107 -8.54 -4.18 21.51
C ASP A 107 -7.68 -3.05 22.05
N LEU A 108 -6.62 -2.70 21.30
CA LEU A 108 -5.73 -1.61 21.58
C LEU A 108 -5.43 -0.82 20.30
N LEU A 109 -5.43 0.51 20.39
CA LEU A 109 -5.22 1.40 19.27
C LEU A 109 -4.04 2.33 19.53
N SER A 110 -3.23 2.60 18.52
CA SER A 110 -2.19 3.62 18.56
C SER A 110 -2.24 4.50 17.31
N ILE A 111 -2.13 5.82 17.47
CA ILE A 111 -2.23 6.81 16.40
C ILE A 111 -0.88 7.52 16.21
N ASN A 112 -0.38 7.53 14.98
CA ASN A 112 0.86 8.20 14.60
C ASN A 112 0.84 8.57 13.11
N ILE A 113 -0.07 9.50 12.79
CA ILE A 113 -0.39 9.98 11.43
C ILE A 113 0.34 11.29 11.07
N GLY A 114 1.32 11.70 11.87
CA GLY A 114 2.02 12.96 11.68
C GLY A 114 1.14 14.18 11.97
N SER A 115 1.35 15.26 11.23
CA SER A 115 0.61 16.51 11.37
C SER A 115 0.11 17.01 10.01
N ALA A 116 -0.95 17.80 10.04
CA ALA A 116 -1.57 18.47 8.90
C ALA A 116 -1.13 19.93 8.81
N PRO A 117 -1.16 20.53 7.60
CA PRO A 117 -0.87 21.95 7.45
C PRO A 117 -2.03 22.76 8.03
N ASN A 118 -1.71 23.81 8.78
CA ASN A 118 -2.72 24.73 9.25
C ASN A 118 -2.92 25.88 8.26
N THR A 119 -3.77 25.67 7.27
CA THR A 119 -4.18 26.69 6.30
C THR A 119 -5.52 27.35 6.68
N SER A 120 -6.19 26.83 7.71
CA SER A 120 -7.52 27.30 8.12
C SER A 120 -7.51 28.65 8.85
N ILE A 121 -6.40 28.99 9.51
CA ILE A 121 -6.26 30.23 10.28
C ILE A 121 -6.10 31.45 9.35
N VAL A 122 -5.39 31.29 8.23
CA VAL A 122 -5.05 32.39 7.33
C VAL A 122 -6.04 32.42 6.17
N LYS A 123 -6.74 33.54 6.02
CA LYS A 123 -7.79 33.70 5.02
C LYS A 123 -7.22 33.48 3.62
N GLY A 124 -7.80 32.55 2.87
CA GLY A 124 -7.40 32.25 1.49
C GLY A 124 -6.13 31.42 1.34
N ALA A 125 -5.48 30.96 2.42
CA ALA A 125 -4.32 30.08 2.29
C ALA A 125 -4.70 28.72 1.68
N ALA A 126 -5.83 28.14 2.07
CA ALA A 126 -6.32 26.90 1.49
C ALA A 126 -6.54 27.04 -0.03
N GLY A 127 -5.84 26.21 -0.83
CA GLY A 127 -5.90 26.22 -2.29
C GLY A 127 -4.97 27.21 -2.99
N ASN A 128 -4.35 28.16 -2.28
CA ASN A 128 -3.42 29.14 -2.86
C ASN A 128 -1.96 28.97 -2.39
N VAL A 129 -1.66 27.96 -1.56
CA VAL A 129 -0.31 27.67 -1.07
C VAL A 129 0.04 26.21 -1.27
N VAL A 130 1.34 25.91 -1.32
CA VAL A 130 1.89 24.56 -1.33
C VAL A 130 2.38 24.21 0.08
N PRO A 131 1.65 23.40 0.84
CA PRO A 131 2.09 23.01 2.18
C PRO A 131 3.24 22.01 2.12
N VAL A 132 4.25 22.17 2.98
CA VAL A 132 5.37 21.22 3.08
C VAL A 132 5.00 19.94 3.85
N LYS A 133 3.95 19.99 4.70
CA LYS A 133 3.37 18.83 5.38
C LYS A 133 1.91 18.64 4.97
N PRO A 134 1.40 17.40 4.82
CA PRO A 134 2.14 16.13 4.90
C PRO A 134 3.20 16.04 3.79
N ILE A 135 4.32 15.39 4.09
CA ILE A 135 5.53 15.42 3.24
C ILE A 135 5.28 14.79 1.87
N ASP A 136 4.52 13.70 1.82
CA ASP A 136 4.26 12.97 0.58
C ASP A 136 3.56 13.86 -0.46
N GLY A 137 2.60 14.68 0.01
CA GLY A 137 1.94 15.68 -0.83
C GLY A 137 2.93 16.72 -1.36
N PHE A 138 3.89 17.17 -0.54
CA PHE A 138 4.89 18.14 -0.95
C PHE A 138 5.86 17.61 -2.01
N VAL A 139 6.27 16.35 -1.94
CA VAL A 139 7.19 15.75 -2.92
C VAL A 139 6.61 15.80 -4.34
N ALA A 140 5.34 15.45 -4.51
CA ALA A 140 4.66 15.54 -5.81
C ALA A 140 4.58 16.98 -6.34
N HIS A 141 4.27 17.94 -5.46
CA HIS A 141 4.24 19.37 -5.83
C HIS A 141 5.63 19.90 -6.17
N TRP A 142 6.68 19.44 -5.48
CA TRP A 142 8.06 19.82 -5.73
C TRP A 142 8.49 19.46 -7.15
N ASP A 143 8.18 18.24 -7.62
CA ASP A 143 8.53 17.81 -8.98
C ASP A 143 7.85 18.69 -10.04
N GLN A 144 6.56 19.00 -9.86
CA GLN A 144 5.81 19.88 -10.77
C GLN A 144 6.32 21.32 -10.75
N MET A 145 6.58 21.86 -9.56
CA MET A 145 7.11 23.22 -9.37
C MET A 145 8.50 23.34 -10.02
N ARG A 146 9.37 22.35 -9.81
CA ARG A 146 10.69 22.28 -10.45
C ARG A 146 10.56 22.33 -11.98
N GLU A 147 9.70 21.50 -12.57
CA GLU A 147 9.51 21.47 -14.02
C GLU A 147 9.00 22.82 -14.57
N ARG A 148 8.00 23.43 -13.92
CA ARG A 148 7.50 24.76 -14.28
C ARG A 148 8.59 25.83 -14.25
N ILE A 149 9.40 25.87 -13.18
CA ILE A 149 10.47 26.87 -13.04
C ILE A 149 11.55 26.67 -14.10
N LEU A 150 11.94 25.42 -14.39
CA LEU A 150 12.97 25.13 -15.40
C LEU A 150 12.54 25.45 -16.83
N THR A 151 11.23 25.49 -17.09
CA THR A 151 10.67 25.75 -18.43
C THR A 151 10.13 27.16 -18.61
N ALA A 152 9.90 27.90 -17.52
CA ALA A 152 9.38 29.27 -17.55
C ALA A 152 10.39 30.26 -18.16
N LYS A 153 9.86 31.28 -18.84
CA LYS A 153 10.64 32.44 -19.32
C LYS A 153 10.54 33.57 -18.28
N GLY A 154 11.59 33.77 -17.51
CA GLY A 154 11.69 34.88 -16.56
C GLY A 154 12.11 34.45 -15.16
N LYS A 155 12.15 35.42 -14.25
CA LYS A 155 12.66 35.26 -12.89
C LYS A 155 11.51 34.87 -11.97
N ALA A 156 11.44 33.59 -11.60
CA ALA A 156 10.44 33.09 -10.66
C ALA A 156 10.66 33.70 -9.26
N LYS A 157 9.58 34.10 -8.59
CA LYS A 157 9.56 34.60 -7.20
C LYS A 157 8.93 33.57 -6.28
N ILE A 158 9.74 33.02 -5.38
CA ILE A 158 9.35 31.93 -4.50
C ILE A 158 9.31 32.47 -3.08
N GLY A 159 8.12 32.46 -2.47
CA GLY A 159 7.92 32.83 -1.08
C GLY A 159 7.79 31.61 -0.18
N ILE A 160 8.45 31.65 0.97
CA ILE A 160 8.36 30.63 2.01
C ILE A 160 7.83 31.29 3.28
N VAL A 161 6.71 30.79 3.79
CA VAL A 161 6.06 31.31 5.00
C VAL A 161 6.38 30.39 6.18
N GLY A 162 7.14 30.91 7.15
CA GLY A 162 7.54 30.21 8.37
C GLY A 162 9.06 30.22 8.59
N GLY A 163 9.56 31.08 9.49
CA GLY A 163 10.99 31.21 9.81
C GLY A 163 11.57 30.12 10.71
N GLY A 164 10.89 28.98 10.89
CA GLY A 164 11.37 27.85 11.70
C GLY A 164 12.50 27.05 11.05
N ALA A 165 13.00 26.01 11.74
CA ALA A 165 14.08 25.16 11.22
C ALA A 165 13.74 24.52 9.87
N GLY A 166 12.54 23.96 9.75
CA GLY A 166 12.07 23.37 8.48
C GLY A 166 11.95 24.39 7.35
N GLY A 167 11.46 25.61 7.63
CA GLY A 167 11.33 26.67 6.63
C GLY A 167 12.69 27.12 6.10
N VAL A 168 13.62 27.45 7.00
CA VAL A 168 14.99 27.84 6.63
C VAL A 168 15.71 26.73 5.86
N GLU A 169 15.59 25.48 6.31
CA GLU A 169 16.29 24.35 5.69
C GLU A 169 15.72 24.03 4.30
N ILE A 170 14.39 24.07 4.12
CA ILE A 170 13.73 23.87 2.82
C ILE A 170 14.03 25.02 1.86
N THR A 171 14.00 26.28 2.31
CA THR A 171 14.36 27.43 1.48
C THR A 171 15.76 27.26 0.89
N LEU A 172 16.74 26.92 1.73
CA LEU A 172 18.12 26.73 1.29
C LEU A 172 18.29 25.49 0.39
N ALA A 173 17.57 24.39 0.67
CA ALA A 173 17.60 23.19 -0.16
C ALA A 173 17.06 23.45 -1.58
N ILE A 174 15.90 24.11 -1.68
CA ILE A 174 15.28 24.46 -2.96
C ILE A 174 16.16 25.44 -3.74
N GLN A 175 16.64 26.50 -3.06
CA GLN A 175 17.53 27.49 -3.66
C GLN A 175 18.78 26.83 -4.25
N PHE A 176 19.39 25.91 -3.50
CA PHE A 176 20.54 25.17 -3.97
C PHE A 176 20.21 24.30 -5.18
N ARG A 177 19.13 23.51 -5.13
CA ARG A 177 18.79 22.57 -6.20
C ARG A 177 18.40 23.26 -7.50
N LEU A 178 17.56 24.29 -7.43
CA LEU A 178 17.14 25.03 -8.63
C LEU A 178 18.33 25.72 -9.28
N LYS A 179 19.25 26.29 -8.50
CA LYS A 179 20.48 26.88 -9.04
C LYS A 179 21.34 25.86 -9.79
N GLN A 180 21.49 24.63 -9.27
CA GLN A 180 22.22 23.58 -9.97
C GLN A 180 21.53 23.16 -11.27
N LEU A 181 20.22 22.90 -11.22
CA LEU A 181 19.45 22.46 -12.37
C LEU A 181 19.42 23.51 -13.49
N LEU A 182 19.24 24.79 -13.15
CA LEU A 182 19.27 25.87 -14.15
C LEU A 182 20.65 25.98 -14.82
N ALA A 183 21.74 25.83 -14.06
CA ALA A 183 23.09 25.80 -14.62
C ALA A 183 23.30 24.62 -15.59
N GLU A 184 22.67 23.46 -15.32
CA GLU A 184 22.71 22.28 -16.20
C GLU A 184 21.95 22.50 -17.53
N THR A 185 20.92 23.34 -17.56
CA THR A 185 20.15 23.62 -18.79
C THR A 185 20.90 24.45 -19.83
N GLY A 186 21.98 25.15 -19.45
CA GLY A 186 22.78 25.99 -20.35
C GLY A 186 22.05 27.20 -20.96
N ALA A 187 20.79 27.44 -20.56
CA ALA A 187 20.01 28.59 -20.99
C ALA A 187 20.30 29.81 -20.11
N ASP A 188 20.23 31.02 -20.69
CA ASP A 188 20.31 32.31 -19.99
C ASP A 188 19.04 32.51 -19.14
N THR A 189 18.95 31.72 -18.07
CA THR A 189 17.80 31.67 -17.16
C THR A 189 18.12 32.52 -15.94
N SER A 190 17.25 33.49 -15.68
CA SER A 190 17.38 34.36 -14.51
C SER A 190 17.18 33.54 -13.23
N GLU A 191 18.17 33.56 -12.32
CA GLU A 191 18.09 32.86 -11.03
C GLU A 191 16.83 33.28 -10.24
N PRO A 192 16.04 32.34 -9.68
CA PRO A 192 14.83 32.67 -8.92
C PRO A 192 15.08 33.57 -7.71
N GLU A 193 14.11 34.43 -7.39
CA GLU A 193 14.10 35.23 -6.16
C GLU A 193 13.50 34.42 -5.02
N PHE A 194 14.15 34.44 -3.87
CA PHE A 194 13.69 33.74 -2.68
C PHE A 194 13.35 34.72 -1.57
N HIS A 195 12.15 34.57 -1.01
CA HIS A 195 11.62 35.39 0.06
C HIS A 195 11.24 34.49 1.25
N LEU A 196 11.78 34.76 2.44
CA LEU A 196 11.45 34.04 3.67
C LEU A 196 10.69 34.96 4.62
N PHE A 197 9.41 34.65 4.87
CA PHE A 197 8.51 35.43 5.71
C PHE A 197 8.38 34.82 7.10
N THR A 198 8.46 35.67 8.12
CA THR A 198 8.22 35.25 9.51
C THR A 198 7.64 36.40 10.33
N ASP A 199 6.78 36.05 11.28
CA ASP A 199 6.13 36.95 12.24
C ASP A 199 7.12 37.62 13.24
N ASN A 200 8.27 37.00 13.47
CA ASN A 200 9.25 37.43 14.46
C ASN A 200 10.68 37.32 13.90
N ASP A 201 11.52 36.48 14.51
CA ASP A 201 12.89 36.18 14.08
C ASP A 201 12.97 34.78 13.47
N ILE A 202 13.99 34.50 12.65
CA ILE A 202 14.24 33.15 12.15
C ILE A 202 14.80 32.26 13.27
N LEU A 203 14.46 30.97 13.26
CA LEU A 203 14.99 29.97 14.20
C LEU A 203 14.89 30.40 15.68
N LEU A 204 13.76 30.99 16.09
CA LEU A 204 13.54 31.48 17.45
C LEU A 204 13.81 30.44 18.55
N THR A 205 13.56 29.17 18.27
CA THR A 205 13.81 28.04 19.19
C THR A 205 15.29 27.68 19.33
N HIS A 206 16.18 28.35 18.60
CA HIS A 206 17.62 28.11 18.58
C HIS A 206 18.39 29.32 19.11
N ASN A 207 19.61 29.12 19.59
CA ASN A 207 20.39 30.18 20.22
C ASN A 207 20.84 31.27 19.22
N ARG A 208 21.27 32.43 19.75
CA ARG A 208 21.67 33.60 18.95
C ARG A 208 22.76 33.31 17.93
N LYS A 209 23.77 32.49 18.28
CA LYS A 209 24.88 32.14 17.39
C LYS A 209 24.41 31.37 16.16
N VAL A 210 23.42 30.48 16.33
CA VAL A 210 22.81 29.74 15.21
C VAL A 210 22.05 30.71 14.30
N ARG A 211 21.27 31.63 14.86
CA ARG A 211 20.56 32.66 14.07
C ARG A 211 21.51 33.54 13.27
N GLU A 212 22.59 34.01 13.88
CA GLU A 212 23.64 34.80 13.20
C GLU A 212 24.26 34.04 12.02
N LYS A 213 24.57 32.74 12.20
CA LYS A 213 25.10 31.89 11.13
C LYS A 213 24.12 31.76 9.96
N TYR A 214 22.84 31.51 10.24
CA TYR A 214 21.83 31.38 9.19
C TYR A 214 21.50 32.69 8.48
N ARG A 215 21.49 33.83 9.17
CA ARG A 215 21.36 35.14 8.50
C ARG A 215 22.48 35.37 7.50
N ARG A 216 23.71 35.04 7.89
CA ARG A 216 24.86 35.12 6.98
C ARG A 216 24.66 34.21 5.77
N VAL A 217 24.33 32.94 5.98
CA VAL A 217 24.12 31.98 4.86
C VAL A 217 22.98 32.42 3.94
N LEU A 218 21.84 32.85 4.49
CA LEU A 218 20.70 33.33 3.70
C LEU A 218 21.08 34.56 2.87
N ALA A 219 21.83 35.51 3.45
CA ALA A 219 22.33 36.69 2.74
C ALA A 219 23.34 36.32 1.64
N GLU A 220 24.31 35.44 1.92
CA GLU A 220 25.26 34.90 0.93
C GLU A 220 24.55 34.17 -0.22
N ARG A 221 23.33 33.66 0.02
CA ARG A 221 22.50 32.91 -0.94
C ARG A 221 21.43 33.77 -1.62
N ASN A 222 21.48 35.09 -1.46
CA ASN A 222 20.51 36.05 -2.02
C ASN A 222 19.05 35.75 -1.62
N VAL A 223 18.83 35.24 -0.41
CA VAL A 223 17.49 35.05 0.15
C VAL A 223 17.09 36.29 0.93
N THR A 224 15.99 36.93 0.52
CA THR A 224 15.44 38.10 1.22
C THR A 224 14.63 37.65 2.43
N ILE A 225 14.97 38.14 3.62
CA ILE A 225 14.28 37.79 4.86
C ILE A 225 13.33 38.92 5.25
N HIS A 226 12.04 38.61 5.38
CA HIS A 226 10.99 39.52 5.82
C HIS A 226 10.65 39.21 7.29
N LEU A 227 11.31 39.93 8.20
CA LEU A 227 11.09 39.82 9.65
C LEU A 227 9.88 40.65 10.06
N HIS A 228 9.14 40.22 11.08
CA HIS A 228 7.92 40.91 11.51
C HIS A 228 6.83 41.05 10.43
N HIS A 229 6.81 40.11 9.50
CA HIS A 229 5.84 40.00 8.40
C HIS A 229 4.93 38.80 8.65
N GLU A 230 4.02 38.94 9.61
CA GLU A 230 2.96 37.95 9.85
C GLU A 230 1.99 37.94 8.68
N VAL A 231 1.73 36.78 8.09
CA VAL A 231 0.82 36.63 6.94
C VAL A 231 -0.61 36.42 7.45
N ASN A 232 -1.52 37.31 7.07
CA ASN A 232 -2.92 37.25 7.51
C ASN A 232 -3.92 36.95 6.37
N GLN A 233 -3.49 37.12 5.11
CA GLN A 233 -4.29 36.75 3.94
C GLN A 233 -3.41 36.29 2.78
N VAL A 234 -3.90 35.31 2.03
CA VAL A 234 -3.27 34.79 0.81
C VAL A 234 -4.30 34.79 -0.32
N GLY A 235 -3.88 35.23 -1.50
CA GLY A 235 -4.63 35.11 -2.75
C GLY A 235 -3.82 34.33 -3.80
N PRO A 236 -4.38 34.09 -4.99
CA PRO A 236 -3.64 33.47 -6.08
C PRO A 236 -2.40 34.29 -6.43
N GLY A 237 -1.21 33.73 -6.20
CA GLY A 237 0.07 34.40 -6.45
C GLY A 237 0.36 35.62 -5.57
N ARG A 238 -0.38 35.83 -4.48
CA ARG A 238 -0.27 37.03 -3.64
C ARG A 238 -0.27 36.72 -2.15
N LEU A 239 0.59 37.41 -1.41
CA LEU A 239 0.72 37.30 0.04
C LEU A 239 0.56 38.68 0.69
N ASP A 240 -0.40 38.81 1.60
CA ASP A 240 -0.70 40.03 2.34
C ASP A 240 -0.26 39.88 3.81
N CYS A 241 0.54 40.83 4.29
CA CYS A 241 1.10 40.85 5.64
C CYS A 241 0.34 41.79 6.57
N ALA A 242 0.36 41.49 7.87
CA ALA A 242 -0.32 42.26 8.92
C ALA A 242 0.22 43.70 9.07
N ASN A 243 1.45 43.96 8.63
CA ASN A 243 2.05 45.29 8.59
C ASN A 243 1.55 46.15 7.41
N GLY A 244 0.69 45.61 6.54
CA GLY A 244 0.13 46.30 5.38
C GLY A 244 0.93 46.14 4.07
N GLU A 245 2.04 45.40 4.08
CA GLU A 245 2.81 45.10 2.88
C GLU A 245 2.21 43.90 2.12
N THR A 246 2.27 43.96 0.78
CA THR A 246 1.78 42.90 -0.12
C THR A 246 2.89 42.48 -1.07
N PHE A 247 2.99 41.18 -1.32
CA PHE A 247 4.00 40.56 -2.18
C PHE A 247 3.35 39.71 -3.27
N GLU A 248 3.77 39.92 -4.52
CA GLU A 248 3.41 39.08 -5.66
C GLU A 248 4.48 37.99 -5.84
N LEU A 249 4.04 36.73 -5.85
CA LEU A 249 4.88 35.53 -5.82
C LEU A 249 4.33 34.51 -6.81
N ASP A 250 5.22 33.81 -7.53
CA ASP A 250 4.81 32.74 -8.44
C ASP A 250 4.52 31.45 -7.67
N GLU A 251 5.24 31.21 -6.57
CA GLU A 251 5.08 30.02 -5.73
C GLU A 251 5.10 30.42 -4.24
N ILE A 252 4.16 29.87 -3.46
CA ILE A 252 4.03 30.15 -2.02
C ILE A 252 4.12 28.83 -1.25
N LEU A 253 5.27 28.57 -0.62
CA LEU A 253 5.48 27.41 0.24
C LEU A 253 5.06 27.71 1.67
N TRP A 254 4.23 26.83 2.24
CA TRP A 254 3.66 26.99 3.57
C TRP A 254 4.32 26.05 4.58
N VAL A 255 5.11 26.63 5.50
CA VAL A 255 5.94 25.92 6.50
C VAL A 255 5.67 26.46 7.91
N THR A 256 4.41 26.81 8.18
CA THR A 256 3.96 27.37 9.47
C THR A 256 3.68 26.28 10.50
N MET A 257 3.16 26.68 11.67
CA MET A 257 2.75 25.74 12.72
C MET A 257 1.75 24.71 12.18
N ALA A 258 2.03 23.44 12.48
CA ALA A 258 1.18 22.33 12.08
C ALA A 258 -0.03 22.19 13.03
N SER A 259 -1.13 21.66 12.50
CA SER A 259 -2.30 21.23 13.27
C SER A 259 -2.48 19.72 13.13
N ALA A 260 -3.41 19.12 13.88
CA ALA A 260 -3.83 17.75 13.61
C ALA A 260 -5.01 17.71 12.63
N GLN A 261 -5.35 16.50 12.20
CA GLN A 261 -6.51 16.21 11.38
C GLN A 261 -7.80 16.32 12.22
N ASN A 262 -8.83 17.00 11.68
CA ASN A 262 -10.07 17.30 12.42
C ASN A 262 -10.83 16.05 12.89
N TRP A 263 -10.74 14.96 12.14
CA TRP A 263 -11.46 13.74 12.46
C TRP A 263 -11.11 13.16 13.84
N LEU A 264 -9.92 13.46 14.38
CA LEU A 264 -9.53 13.05 15.73
C LEU A 264 -10.47 13.64 16.79
N LYS A 265 -10.78 14.94 16.66
CA LYS A 265 -11.74 15.63 17.53
C LYS A 265 -13.16 15.13 17.29
N GLU A 266 -13.52 14.89 16.03
CA GLU A 266 -14.85 14.35 15.66
C GLU A 266 -15.06 12.91 16.15
N SER A 267 -13.98 12.19 16.42
CA SER A 267 -13.97 10.86 17.04
C SER A 267 -14.13 10.91 18.57
N GLY A 268 -14.39 12.09 19.15
CA GLY A 268 -14.61 12.28 20.59
C GLY A 268 -13.32 12.34 21.43
N LEU A 269 -12.14 12.23 20.84
CA LEU A 269 -10.87 12.32 21.57
C LEU A 269 -10.68 13.73 22.15
N GLU A 270 -10.18 13.81 23.37
CA GLU A 270 -9.73 15.08 23.93
C GLU A 270 -8.46 15.56 23.19
N VAL A 271 -8.58 16.72 22.55
CA VAL A 271 -7.51 17.33 21.75
C VAL A 271 -7.15 18.72 22.28
N ALA A 272 -5.92 19.15 22.02
CA ALA A 272 -5.49 20.54 22.21
C ALA A 272 -6.23 21.47 21.23
N GLU A 273 -6.09 22.78 21.41
CA GLU A 273 -6.66 23.80 20.49
C GLU A 273 -6.19 23.60 19.04
N SER A 274 -4.95 23.15 18.87
CA SER A 274 -4.34 22.79 17.58
C SER A 274 -4.78 21.43 17.01
N GLY A 275 -5.70 20.73 17.69
CA GLY A 275 -6.26 19.44 17.27
C GLY A 275 -5.45 18.21 17.68
N PHE A 276 -4.24 18.35 18.22
CA PHE A 276 -3.41 17.22 18.62
C PHE A 276 -4.01 16.45 19.81
N VAL A 277 -3.92 15.12 19.78
CA VAL A 277 -4.49 14.25 20.84
C VAL A 277 -3.75 14.47 22.15
N LYS A 278 -4.47 14.84 23.21
CA LYS A 278 -3.86 14.99 24.53
C LYS A 278 -3.52 13.63 25.12
N VAL A 279 -2.27 13.45 25.52
CA VAL A 279 -1.78 12.22 26.13
C VAL A 279 -1.08 12.48 27.47
N ASN A 280 -1.13 11.49 28.35
CA ASN A 280 -0.40 11.48 29.60
C ASN A 280 1.07 11.05 29.40
N ASP A 281 1.83 10.91 30.50
CA ASP A 281 3.26 10.55 30.45
C ASP A 281 3.51 9.10 29.99
N THR A 282 2.47 8.29 29.82
CA THR A 282 2.55 6.93 29.27
C THR A 282 2.22 6.88 27.78
N LEU A 283 1.92 8.04 27.16
CA LEU A 283 1.45 8.22 25.78
C LEU A 283 0.03 7.70 25.51
N GLU A 284 -0.71 7.37 26.57
CA GLU A 284 -2.12 7.02 26.48
C GLU A 284 -2.98 8.28 26.46
N SER A 285 -4.06 8.27 25.68
CA SER A 285 -5.07 9.32 25.61
C SER A 285 -5.60 9.62 27.00
N VAL A 286 -5.74 10.91 27.31
CA VAL A 286 -6.33 11.35 28.59
C VAL A 286 -7.83 11.09 28.68
N SER A 287 -8.48 10.90 27.53
CA SER A 287 -9.94 10.74 27.42
C SER A 287 -10.39 9.29 27.30
N HIS A 288 -9.58 8.42 26.69
CA HIS A 288 -9.97 7.05 26.36
C HIS A 288 -8.83 6.07 26.65
N PRO A 289 -8.90 5.30 27.75
CA PRO A 289 -7.95 4.24 28.04
C PRO A 289 -7.88 3.22 26.90
N GLY A 290 -6.69 2.72 26.60
CA GLY A 290 -6.47 1.80 25.48
C GLY A 290 -6.31 2.46 24.09
N ILE A 291 -6.39 3.79 24.01
CA ILE A 291 -5.99 4.55 22.82
C ILE A 291 -4.69 5.30 23.11
N PHE A 292 -3.65 5.04 22.33
CA PHE A 292 -2.35 5.69 22.42
C PHE A 292 -2.16 6.68 21.27
N ALA A 293 -1.36 7.72 21.48
CA ALA A 293 -0.91 8.60 20.42
C ALA A 293 0.58 8.96 20.59
N ALA A 294 1.32 8.97 19.50
CA ALA A 294 2.74 9.31 19.49
C ALA A 294 3.16 9.99 18.18
N GLY A 295 4.30 10.64 18.20
CA GLY A 295 4.77 11.48 17.11
C GLY A 295 4.16 12.87 17.14
N ASP A 296 4.12 13.52 15.98
CA ASP A 296 3.63 14.90 15.85
C ASP A 296 2.14 15.04 16.23
N VAL A 297 1.35 13.96 16.14
CA VAL A 297 -0.10 13.96 16.44
C VAL A 297 -0.40 14.06 17.94
N ALA A 298 0.58 13.78 18.81
CA ALA A 298 0.39 13.70 20.25
C ALA A 298 0.78 15.00 20.98
N ASP A 299 0.01 15.37 21.99
CA ASP A 299 0.27 16.50 22.88
C ASP A 299 0.43 16.02 24.32
N MET A 300 1.68 15.95 24.80
CA MET A 300 1.99 15.49 26.16
C MET A 300 1.72 16.61 27.17
N ILE A 301 0.68 16.44 28.00
CA ILE A 301 0.17 17.51 28.86
C ILE A 301 1.20 18.05 29.88
N ASN A 302 2.04 17.19 30.45
CA ASN A 302 3.05 17.58 31.45
C ASN A 302 4.38 18.00 30.79
N HIS A 303 4.53 17.75 29.49
CA HIS A 303 5.77 17.94 28.76
C HIS A 303 5.50 18.54 27.37
N PRO A 304 5.00 19.80 27.27
CA PRO A 304 4.75 20.43 25.99
C PRO A 304 6.05 20.57 25.19
N ARG A 305 6.03 20.14 23.93
CA ARG A 305 7.19 20.15 23.02
C ARG A 305 6.83 20.63 21.62
N PRO A 306 7.78 21.27 20.91
CA PRO A 306 7.64 21.49 19.48
C PRO A 306 7.44 20.16 18.74
N LYS A 307 6.54 20.16 17.75
CA LYS A 307 6.33 18.98 16.89
C LYS A 307 7.56 18.81 15.98
N SER A 308 8.33 17.74 16.19
CA SER A 308 9.61 17.51 15.53
C SER A 308 9.94 16.02 15.50
N GLY A 309 10.55 15.58 14.39
CA GLY A 309 10.97 14.18 14.18
C GLY A 309 11.88 13.64 15.30
N VAL A 310 12.69 14.48 15.94
CA VAL A 310 13.58 14.06 17.05
C VAL A 310 12.78 13.50 18.23
N PHE A 311 11.64 14.11 18.56
CA PHE A 311 10.76 13.66 19.64
C PHE A 311 9.93 12.46 19.20
N ALA A 312 9.42 12.47 17.97
CA ALA A 312 8.65 11.36 17.41
C ALA A 312 9.45 10.05 17.42
N VAL A 313 10.71 10.07 16.97
CA VAL A 313 11.60 8.90 17.01
C VAL A 313 11.81 8.40 18.44
N ARG A 314 11.93 9.31 19.41
CA ARG A 314 12.20 8.96 20.82
C ARG A 314 10.99 8.46 21.58
N GLN A 315 9.78 8.74 21.09
CA GLN A 315 8.54 8.17 21.62
C GLN A 315 8.33 6.71 21.20
N GLY A 316 9.04 6.20 20.18
CA GLY A 316 8.91 4.81 19.72
C GLY A 316 9.16 3.75 20.82
N PRO A 317 10.34 3.73 21.48
CA PRO A 317 10.63 2.77 22.54
C PRO A 317 9.69 2.81 23.75
N PRO A 318 9.32 3.98 24.34
CA PRO A 318 8.36 4.00 25.45
C PRO A 318 6.94 3.63 25.00
N LEU A 319 6.52 3.98 23.78
CA LEU A 319 5.24 3.56 23.21
C LEU A 319 5.19 2.03 23.11
N GLU A 320 6.15 1.40 22.44
CA GLU A 320 6.21 -0.05 22.29
C GLU A 320 6.16 -0.78 23.64
N ARG A 321 6.95 -0.31 24.61
CA ARG A 321 6.93 -0.84 25.98
C ARG A 321 5.53 -0.77 26.60
N ASN A 322 4.83 0.36 26.47
CA ASN A 322 3.53 0.54 27.07
C ASN A 322 2.42 -0.20 26.32
N LEU A 323 2.49 -0.32 25.00
CA LEU A 323 1.59 -1.17 24.22
C LEU A 323 1.66 -2.63 24.68
N ARG A 324 2.86 -3.20 24.83
CA ARG A 324 3.02 -4.57 25.36
C ARG A 324 2.50 -4.71 26.79
N ARG A 325 2.68 -3.69 27.62
CA ARG A 325 2.18 -3.70 29.01
C ARG A 325 0.66 -3.66 29.03
N ALA A 326 0.03 -2.78 28.23
CA ALA A 326 -1.41 -2.72 28.08
C ALA A 326 -2.00 -4.05 27.58
N LEU A 327 -1.42 -4.62 26.51
CA LEU A 327 -1.83 -5.92 25.96
C LEU A 327 -1.76 -7.05 26.98
N THR A 328 -0.79 -7.01 27.90
CA THR A 328 -0.59 -8.02 28.95
C THR A 328 -1.16 -7.64 30.32
N GLY A 329 -2.01 -6.60 30.40
CA GLY A 329 -2.65 -6.16 31.65
C GLY A 329 -1.69 -5.64 32.72
N ARG A 330 -0.47 -5.26 32.34
CA ARG A 330 0.55 -4.69 33.24
C ARG A 330 0.40 -3.18 33.33
N THR A 331 0.63 -2.60 34.50
CA THR A 331 0.61 -1.15 34.74
C THR A 331 1.50 -0.39 33.77
N LEU A 332 1.02 0.65 33.10
CA LEU A 332 1.83 1.45 32.17
C LEU A 332 2.99 2.16 32.89
N LYS A 333 4.06 2.50 32.15
CA LYS A 333 5.23 3.20 32.72
C LYS A 333 5.37 4.60 32.12
N PRO A 334 5.55 5.63 32.95
CA PRO A 334 5.77 6.99 32.44
C PRO A 334 7.09 7.08 31.67
N PHE A 335 7.16 8.09 30.81
CA PHE A 335 8.30 8.47 30.00
C PHE A 335 8.43 9.99 30.02
N GLU A 336 9.60 10.46 30.43
CA GLU A 336 9.95 11.88 30.37
C GLU A 336 10.76 12.16 29.10
N PRO A 337 10.28 13.01 28.18
CA PRO A 337 11.04 13.41 27.01
C PRO A 337 12.24 14.27 27.41
N GLN A 338 13.38 14.07 26.73
CA GLN A 338 14.56 14.92 26.91
C GLN A 338 14.21 16.41 26.75
N GLN A 339 14.87 17.27 27.53
CA GLN A 339 14.70 18.72 27.43
C GLN A 339 15.62 19.34 26.36
N GLN A 340 16.85 18.82 26.25
CA GLN A 340 17.86 19.32 25.33
C GLN A 340 18.22 18.28 24.29
N PHE A 341 18.44 18.72 23.06
CA PHE A 341 18.83 17.86 21.96
C PHE A 341 19.76 18.58 21.00
N LEU A 342 20.47 17.78 20.19
CA LEU A 342 21.29 18.28 19.12
C LEU A 342 20.43 18.40 17.86
N SER A 343 20.26 19.61 17.35
CA SER A 343 19.75 19.83 16.00
C SER A 343 20.92 19.97 15.04
N LEU A 344 20.85 19.28 13.90
CA LEU A 344 21.76 19.46 12.77
C LEU A 344 20.91 19.94 11.61
N ILE A 345 21.00 21.23 11.28
CA ILE A 345 20.19 21.85 10.24
C ILE A 345 21.09 22.04 9.02
N SER A 346 20.65 21.59 7.85
CA SER A 346 21.39 21.70 6.58
C SER A 346 21.32 23.12 6.02
N THR A 347 22.24 23.45 5.12
CA THR A 347 22.21 24.66 4.28
C THR A 347 22.01 24.34 2.80
N GLY A 348 21.60 23.11 2.48
CA GLY A 348 21.32 22.64 1.12
C GLY A 348 22.56 22.17 0.34
N ASP A 349 23.74 22.72 0.59
CA ASP A 349 24.98 22.52 -0.18
C ASP A 349 25.99 21.56 0.47
N LYS A 350 25.49 20.48 1.10
CA LYS A 350 26.30 19.54 1.92
C LYS A 350 27.10 20.24 3.03
N TYR A 351 26.49 21.25 3.62
CA TYR A 351 26.98 22.00 4.76
C TYR A 351 25.83 22.12 5.78
N ALA A 352 26.17 22.26 7.06
CA ALA A 352 25.18 22.25 8.13
C ALA A 352 25.65 23.03 9.36
N VAL A 353 24.68 23.48 10.16
CA VAL A 353 24.89 24.12 11.46
C VAL A 353 24.34 23.23 12.55
N ALA A 354 25.19 22.91 13.52
CA ALA A 354 24.82 22.22 14.74
C ALA A 354 24.34 23.21 15.79
N SER A 355 23.24 22.87 16.48
CA SER A 355 22.67 23.64 17.58
C SER A 355 22.46 22.74 18.79
N ARG A 356 23.04 23.12 19.93
CA ARG A 356 22.77 22.48 21.22
C ARG A 356 22.94 23.47 22.36
N SER A 357 21.86 23.80 23.05
CA SER A 357 21.88 24.77 24.17
C SER A 357 22.53 26.09 23.72
N ASN A 358 23.64 26.53 24.34
CA ASN A 358 24.37 27.77 23.96
C ASN A 358 25.55 27.54 22.99
N TRP A 359 25.71 26.31 22.51
CA TRP A 359 26.77 25.91 21.59
C TRP A 359 26.27 25.87 20.14
N ALA A 360 27.13 26.29 19.23
CA ALA A 360 26.89 26.26 17.78
C ALA A 360 28.21 25.96 17.06
N ALA A 361 28.15 25.08 16.07
CA ALA A 361 29.25 24.80 15.15
C ALA A 361 28.70 24.66 13.74
N GLU A 362 29.49 24.91 12.72
CA GLU A 362 29.08 24.78 11.32
C GLU A 362 30.22 24.22 10.49
N GLY A 363 29.91 23.52 9.41
CA GLY A 363 30.93 22.90 8.58
C GLY A 363 30.41 21.79 7.70
N LYS A 364 31.21 21.42 6.69
CA LYS A 364 31.00 20.19 5.92
C LYS A 364 31.05 18.96 6.82
N LEU A 365 31.96 18.93 7.81
CA LEU A 365 32.03 17.82 8.78
C LEU A 365 30.75 17.67 9.60
N ILE A 366 30.06 18.77 9.92
CA ILE A 366 28.76 18.73 10.61
C ILE A 366 27.69 18.11 9.71
N TRP A 367 27.71 18.42 8.41
CA TRP A 367 26.80 17.79 7.45
C TRP A 367 27.08 16.29 7.29
N HIS A 368 28.34 15.87 7.20
CA HIS A 368 28.68 14.43 7.15
C HIS A 368 28.23 13.70 8.41
N TRP A 369 28.29 14.37 9.57
CA TRP A 369 27.75 13.82 10.81
C TRP A 369 26.22 13.65 10.74
N LYS A 370 25.51 14.65 10.23
CA LYS A 370 24.06 14.57 9.98
C LYS A 370 23.73 13.40 9.06
N ASP A 371 24.36 13.37 7.89
CA ASP A 371 24.18 12.33 6.87
C ASP A 371 24.43 10.92 7.45
N TRP A 372 25.49 10.76 8.24
CA TRP A 372 25.77 9.50 8.92
C TRP A 372 24.68 9.11 9.93
N ILE A 373 24.17 10.05 10.74
CA ILE A 373 23.08 9.78 11.71
C ILE A 373 21.82 9.34 10.96
N ASP A 374 21.44 10.09 9.92
CA ASP A 374 20.22 9.89 9.16
C ASP A 374 20.26 8.57 8.38
N ARG A 375 21.34 8.30 7.63
CA ARG A 375 21.55 7.00 6.96
C ARG A 375 21.64 5.83 7.94
N ARG A 376 22.22 6.03 9.13
CA ARG A 376 22.23 5.00 10.18
C ARG A 376 20.83 4.75 10.75
N PHE A 377 19.96 5.76 10.79
CA PHE A 377 18.57 5.58 11.18
C PHE A 377 17.81 4.80 10.11
N MET A 378 17.91 5.19 8.84
CA MET A 378 17.24 4.52 7.71
C MET A 378 17.65 3.05 7.58
N ARG A 379 18.94 2.74 7.72
CA ARG A 379 19.43 1.35 7.70
C ARG A 379 18.79 0.43 8.73
N LYS A 380 18.23 0.96 9.83
CA LYS A 380 17.48 0.13 10.79
C LYS A 380 16.19 -0.44 10.21
N PHE A 381 15.65 0.15 9.16
CA PHE A 381 14.36 -0.22 8.58
C PHE A 381 14.48 -0.74 7.15
N SER A 382 15.64 -0.55 6.48
CA SER A 382 15.98 -1.25 5.24
C SER A 382 16.68 -2.59 5.49
N ASP A 383 17.56 -2.66 6.50
CA ASP A 383 18.39 -3.84 6.77
C ASP A 383 17.78 -4.59 7.96
N LEU A 384 16.71 -5.32 7.68
CA LEU A 384 16.01 -6.14 8.67
C LEU A 384 16.79 -7.45 8.88
N PRO A 385 17.02 -7.89 10.13
CA PRO A 385 17.73 -9.13 10.39
C PRO A 385 16.88 -10.34 9.96
N ASP A 386 17.54 -11.41 9.51
CA ASP A 386 16.91 -12.73 9.47
C ASP A 386 16.63 -13.17 10.92
N MET A 387 15.47 -13.80 11.16
CA MET A 387 15.10 -14.31 12.47
C MET A 387 15.39 -15.81 12.54
N ASP A 388 15.88 -16.29 13.69
CA ASP A 388 16.04 -17.73 13.95
C ASP A 388 14.69 -18.32 14.38
N ASP A 389 14.28 -19.44 13.77
CA ASP A 389 12.99 -20.12 13.98
C ASP A 389 12.91 -20.88 15.33
N ASP A 390 13.89 -20.72 16.22
CA ASP A 390 14.19 -21.66 17.30
C ASP A 390 13.40 -21.45 18.62
N GLU A 391 12.49 -20.47 18.72
CA GLU A 391 11.71 -20.26 19.94
C GLU A 391 10.19 -20.21 19.66
N GLU A 392 9.48 -21.32 19.94
CA GLU A 392 8.03 -21.31 20.12
C GLU A 392 7.69 -20.43 21.34
N PRO A 393 7.09 -19.24 21.17
CA PRO A 393 6.90 -18.36 22.30
C PRO A 393 5.58 -18.71 23.00
N GLU A 394 5.63 -19.03 24.31
CA GLU A 394 4.44 -19.28 25.12
C GLU A 394 3.54 -18.04 25.24
N ILE A 395 2.21 -18.23 25.23
CA ILE A 395 1.23 -17.16 25.49
C ILE A 395 1.54 -16.50 26.83
N ALA A 396 1.79 -15.19 26.82
CA ALA A 396 2.14 -14.47 28.06
C ALA A 396 0.98 -14.53 29.08
N LYS A 397 1.31 -14.83 30.34
CA LYS A 397 0.37 -15.01 31.49
C LYS A 397 -0.67 -13.90 31.74
N GLY A 398 -0.57 -12.75 31.06
CA GLY A 398 -1.51 -11.62 31.18
C GLY A 398 -2.41 -11.37 29.95
N LEU A 399 -2.31 -12.20 28.90
CA LEU A 399 -3.14 -12.09 27.70
C LEU A 399 -4.48 -12.83 27.84
N ALA A 400 -4.49 -13.96 28.56
CA ALA A 400 -5.66 -14.81 28.73
C ALA A 400 -6.21 -14.71 30.16
N ASN A 401 -7.47 -14.28 30.31
CA ASN A 401 -8.21 -14.40 31.57
C ASN A 401 -8.77 -15.85 31.71
N GLN A 402 -9.41 -16.19 32.83
CA GLN A 402 -9.90 -17.57 33.05
C GLN A 402 -10.89 -18.05 31.98
N ASP A 403 -11.70 -17.16 31.41
CA ASP A 403 -12.68 -17.52 30.38
C ASP A 403 -12.03 -17.72 29.02
N VAL A 404 -11.07 -16.86 28.65
CA VAL A 404 -10.23 -17.01 27.45
C VAL A 404 -9.40 -18.29 27.54
N ILE A 405 -8.89 -18.68 28.72
CA ILE A 405 -8.17 -19.96 28.91
C ILE A 405 -9.09 -21.15 28.63
N LYS A 406 -10.38 -21.09 29.02
CA LYS A 406 -11.35 -22.15 28.71
C LYS A 406 -11.63 -22.22 27.21
N GLU A 407 -11.82 -21.07 26.55
CA GLU A 407 -11.97 -21.01 25.08
C GLU A 407 -10.73 -21.54 24.36
N ILE A 408 -9.52 -21.13 24.74
CA ILE A 408 -8.26 -21.65 24.19
C ILE A 408 -8.15 -23.17 24.36
N SER A 409 -8.54 -23.69 25.53
CA SER A 409 -8.54 -25.14 25.78
C SER A 409 -9.55 -25.88 24.90
N ALA A 410 -10.68 -25.26 24.57
CA ALA A 410 -11.64 -25.79 23.61
C ALA A 410 -11.13 -25.69 22.16
N ILE A 411 -10.40 -24.62 21.80
CA ILE A 411 -9.73 -24.46 20.50
C ILE A 411 -8.70 -25.57 20.28
N ALA A 412 -7.93 -25.93 21.31
CA ALA A 412 -6.97 -27.04 21.27
C ALA A 412 -7.62 -28.43 21.05
N MET A 413 -8.95 -28.55 21.22
CA MET A 413 -9.73 -29.79 21.00
C MET A 413 -10.66 -29.73 19.78
N ARG A 414 -10.36 -28.91 18.76
CA ARG A 414 -11.18 -28.86 17.54
C ARG A 414 -11.08 -30.16 16.74
N CYS A 415 -12.25 -30.72 16.44
CA CYS A 415 -12.40 -31.94 15.67
C CYS A 415 -12.22 -31.68 14.17
N GLY A 416 -11.72 -32.67 13.44
CA GLY A 416 -11.74 -32.66 11.97
C GLY A 416 -13.13 -32.95 11.39
N GLY A 417 -13.23 -32.98 10.06
CA GLY A 417 -14.49 -33.25 9.34
C GLY A 417 -15.53 -32.13 9.55
N CYS A 418 -16.82 -32.47 9.58
CA CYS A 418 -17.89 -31.48 9.82
C CYS A 418 -17.78 -30.77 11.17
N GLY A 419 -17.02 -31.33 12.13
CA GLY A 419 -16.73 -30.70 13.42
C GLY A 419 -15.79 -29.50 13.35
N ALA A 420 -15.15 -29.25 12.20
CA ALA A 420 -14.30 -28.08 11.96
C ALA A 420 -15.08 -26.83 11.51
N LYS A 421 -16.42 -26.90 11.42
CA LYS A 421 -17.27 -25.78 10.94
C LYS A 421 -17.23 -24.59 11.91
N VAL A 422 -17.24 -23.38 11.37
CA VAL A 422 -17.45 -22.15 12.16
C VAL A 422 -18.79 -22.25 12.90
N GLY A 423 -18.81 -21.86 14.18
CA GLY A 423 -20.02 -21.94 15.01
C GLY A 423 -21.22 -21.19 14.39
N ALA A 424 -22.41 -21.77 14.51
CA ALA A 424 -23.62 -21.24 13.85
C ALA A 424 -23.92 -19.78 14.20
N THR A 425 -23.78 -19.40 15.47
CA THR A 425 -24.04 -18.02 15.93
C THR A 425 -23.02 -17.02 15.36
N VAL A 426 -21.75 -17.43 15.24
CA VAL A 426 -20.69 -16.60 14.63
C VAL A 426 -20.99 -16.39 13.14
N LEU A 427 -21.32 -17.48 12.46
CA LEU A 427 -21.67 -17.46 11.05
C LEU A 427 -22.89 -16.56 10.78
N GLU A 428 -23.96 -16.71 11.54
CA GLU A 428 -25.18 -15.92 11.39
C GLU A 428 -24.91 -14.41 11.54
N ARG A 429 -24.15 -14.00 12.57
CA ARG A 429 -23.80 -12.58 12.78
C ARG A 429 -22.94 -12.00 11.67
N ALA A 430 -21.97 -12.77 11.17
CA ALA A 430 -21.13 -12.33 10.05
C ALA A 430 -21.95 -12.18 8.75
N LEU A 431 -22.86 -13.12 8.48
CA LEU A 431 -23.68 -13.11 7.26
C LEU A 431 -24.78 -12.04 7.28
N GLN A 432 -25.32 -11.67 8.45
CA GLN A 432 -26.33 -10.60 8.58
C GLN A 432 -25.83 -9.22 8.10
N GLN A 433 -24.51 -9.04 7.99
CA GLN A 433 -23.90 -7.80 7.51
C GLN A 433 -23.71 -7.78 5.98
N LEU A 434 -24.00 -8.89 5.29
CA LEU A 434 -23.83 -9.01 3.86
C LEU A 434 -25.15 -8.71 3.15
N GLU A 435 -25.06 -7.99 2.03
CA GLU A 435 -26.19 -7.70 1.15
C GLU A 435 -25.91 -8.28 -0.25
N PRO A 436 -26.20 -9.57 -0.48
CA PRO A 436 -26.11 -10.16 -1.82
C PRO A 436 -27.08 -9.52 -2.79
N VAL A 437 -26.65 -9.41 -4.05
CA VAL A 437 -27.57 -9.05 -5.14
C VAL A 437 -28.69 -10.07 -5.20
N ASP A 438 -29.93 -9.58 -5.07
CA ASP A 438 -31.12 -10.36 -5.28
C ASP A 438 -31.35 -10.60 -6.78
N ARG A 439 -31.71 -11.82 -7.14
CA ARG A 439 -31.97 -12.21 -8.51
C ARG A 439 -33.22 -13.08 -8.59
N GLY A 440 -34.15 -12.67 -9.44
CA GLY A 440 -35.43 -13.37 -9.62
C GLY A 440 -35.33 -14.76 -10.26
N ASP A 441 -34.17 -15.15 -10.78
CA ASP A 441 -33.89 -16.50 -11.30
C ASP A 441 -33.33 -17.46 -10.26
N VAL A 442 -33.03 -17.00 -9.04
CA VAL A 442 -32.70 -17.85 -7.89
C VAL A 442 -34.00 -18.24 -7.19
N LEU A 443 -34.41 -19.49 -7.35
CA LEU A 443 -35.65 -20.02 -6.80
C LEU A 443 -35.50 -20.47 -5.34
N ILE A 444 -34.33 -21.02 -5.00
CA ILE A 444 -33.93 -21.41 -3.64
C ILE A 444 -32.50 -20.92 -3.43
N GLY A 445 -32.22 -20.26 -2.31
CA GLY A 445 -30.93 -19.63 -2.02
C GLY A 445 -30.84 -19.15 -0.58
N LEU A 446 -30.17 -18.03 -0.32
CA LEU A 446 -29.91 -17.55 1.05
C LEU A 446 -31.18 -17.17 1.84
N HIS A 447 -32.24 -16.69 1.18
CA HIS A 447 -33.48 -16.25 1.84
C HIS A 447 -34.43 -17.40 2.23
N GLU A 448 -34.29 -18.54 1.56
CA GLU A 448 -34.96 -19.80 1.90
C GLU A 448 -33.86 -20.84 2.21
N PRO A 449 -33.21 -20.76 3.39
CA PRO A 449 -31.98 -21.49 3.66
C PRO A 449 -32.23 -23.01 3.63
N ASP A 450 -31.76 -23.64 2.56
CA ASP A 450 -31.62 -25.08 2.38
C ASP A 450 -30.11 -25.41 2.20
N ASP A 451 -29.73 -26.68 2.19
CA ASP A 451 -28.35 -27.12 1.98
C ASP A 451 -27.90 -27.00 0.50
N ALA A 452 -28.75 -26.45 -0.37
CA ALA A 452 -28.51 -26.24 -1.80
C ALA A 452 -29.24 -25.01 -2.34
N ALA A 453 -28.80 -24.54 -3.52
CA ALA A 453 -29.46 -23.47 -4.27
C ALA A 453 -30.06 -24.01 -5.56
N VAL A 454 -31.21 -23.48 -5.97
CA VAL A 454 -31.91 -23.82 -7.23
C VAL A 454 -32.00 -22.57 -8.09
N VAL A 455 -31.47 -22.65 -9.32
CA VAL A 455 -31.38 -21.52 -10.25
C VAL A 455 -32.02 -21.89 -11.58
N GLN A 456 -32.87 -21.01 -12.10
CA GLN A 456 -33.50 -21.19 -13.40
C GLN A 456 -32.53 -20.81 -14.54
N VAL A 457 -32.38 -21.68 -15.53
CA VAL A 457 -31.62 -21.38 -16.76
C VAL A 457 -32.59 -20.87 -17.84
N PRO A 458 -32.40 -19.66 -18.38
CA PRO A 458 -33.20 -19.14 -19.48
C PRO A 458 -33.04 -19.96 -20.77
N ASP A 459 -34.10 -20.02 -21.57
CA ASP A 459 -34.07 -20.64 -22.89
C ASP A 459 -32.97 -20.02 -23.78
N GLY A 460 -32.21 -20.86 -24.48
CA GLY A 460 -31.14 -20.42 -25.40
C GLY A 460 -29.77 -20.21 -24.75
N LYS A 461 -29.69 -20.12 -23.41
CA LYS A 461 -28.42 -20.08 -22.68
C LYS A 461 -27.96 -21.48 -22.26
N VAL A 462 -26.66 -21.64 -22.08
CA VAL A 462 -26.05 -22.83 -21.46
C VAL A 462 -25.31 -22.43 -20.19
N MET A 463 -25.20 -23.37 -19.25
CA MET A 463 -24.50 -23.14 -17.99
C MET A 463 -23.01 -23.44 -18.12
N VAL A 464 -22.21 -22.56 -17.54
CA VAL A 464 -20.77 -22.74 -17.32
C VAL A 464 -20.58 -22.91 -15.82
N HIS A 465 -19.81 -23.93 -15.42
CA HIS A 465 -19.51 -24.19 -14.01
C HIS A 465 -18.00 -24.20 -13.83
N THR A 466 -17.51 -23.47 -12.83
CA THR A 466 -16.10 -23.50 -12.42
C THR A 466 -15.97 -23.50 -10.91
N VAL A 467 -14.82 -23.93 -10.41
CA VAL A 467 -14.46 -23.88 -9.00
C VAL A 467 -12.98 -23.57 -8.87
N ASP A 468 -12.68 -22.52 -8.11
CA ASP A 468 -11.32 -22.16 -7.72
C ASP A 468 -11.26 -21.84 -6.24
N ALA A 469 -10.21 -22.31 -5.58
CA ALA A 469 -9.93 -22.04 -4.19
C ALA A 469 -8.43 -22.00 -3.95
N PHE A 470 -7.96 -21.04 -3.16
CA PHE A 470 -6.55 -20.95 -2.82
C PHE A 470 -6.34 -20.37 -1.41
N ARG A 471 -5.16 -20.64 -0.88
CA ARG A 471 -4.70 -20.12 0.41
C ARG A 471 -4.42 -18.63 0.32
N ALA A 472 -4.69 -17.90 1.39
CA ALA A 472 -4.29 -16.50 1.53
C ALA A 472 -2.77 -16.34 1.33
N PHE A 473 -2.41 -15.34 0.52
CA PHE A 473 -1.04 -14.93 0.25
C PHE A 473 -0.78 -13.48 0.72
N ILE A 474 -1.80 -12.83 1.28
CA ILE A 474 -1.76 -11.52 1.92
C ILE A 474 -2.58 -11.55 3.21
N ASP A 475 -2.27 -10.61 4.12
CA ASP A 475 -2.87 -10.52 5.45
C ASP A 475 -4.11 -9.62 5.55
N ASP A 476 -4.59 -9.04 4.43
CA ASP A 476 -5.83 -8.25 4.39
C ASP A 476 -7.00 -9.10 3.88
N PRO A 477 -7.90 -9.58 4.77
CA PRO A 477 -9.01 -10.45 4.38
C PRO A 477 -9.94 -9.78 3.37
N TYR A 478 -10.15 -8.46 3.48
CA TYR A 478 -11.04 -7.73 2.57
C TYR A 478 -10.49 -7.64 1.14
N VAL A 479 -9.18 -7.40 1.00
CA VAL A 479 -8.52 -7.40 -0.33
C VAL A 479 -8.41 -8.82 -0.86
N PHE A 480 -8.09 -9.80 0.00
CA PHE A 480 -8.03 -11.21 -0.38
C PHE A 480 -9.39 -11.72 -0.88
N GLY A 481 -10.49 -11.33 -0.22
CA GLY A 481 -11.86 -11.63 -0.63
C GLY A 481 -12.18 -11.13 -2.04
N GLN A 482 -11.81 -9.88 -2.35
CA GLN A 482 -11.97 -9.29 -3.69
C GLN A 482 -11.16 -10.07 -4.74
N ILE A 483 -9.91 -10.42 -4.44
CA ILE A 483 -9.04 -11.15 -5.36
C ILE A 483 -9.57 -12.57 -5.62
N ALA A 484 -9.99 -13.29 -4.57
CA ALA A 484 -10.54 -14.64 -4.71
C ALA A 484 -11.82 -14.67 -5.56
N ALA A 485 -12.72 -13.70 -5.37
CA ALA A 485 -13.92 -13.57 -6.20
C ALA A 485 -13.58 -13.25 -7.67
N ASN A 486 -12.67 -12.30 -7.92
CA ASN A 486 -12.21 -11.98 -9.28
C ASN A 486 -11.55 -13.18 -9.96
N HIS A 487 -10.72 -13.93 -9.23
CA HIS A 487 -10.03 -15.10 -9.75
C HIS A 487 -11.02 -16.21 -10.13
N ALA A 488 -11.95 -16.57 -9.24
CA ALA A 488 -12.91 -17.64 -9.48
C ALA A 488 -13.91 -17.33 -10.61
N MET A 489 -14.12 -16.05 -10.94
CA MET A 489 -14.92 -15.66 -12.11
C MET A 489 -14.11 -15.60 -13.42
N GLY A 490 -12.78 -15.77 -13.36
CA GLY A 490 -11.87 -15.67 -14.49
C GLY A 490 -12.24 -16.58 -15.65
N ASP A 491 -12.46 -17.87 -15.37
CA ASP A 491 -12.91 -18.87 -16.34
C ASP A 491 -14.25 -18.50 -17.02
N ILE A 492 -15.21 -17.99 -16.24
CA ILE A 492 -16.52 -17.58 -16.76
C ILE A 492 -16.33 -16.48 -17.80
N PHE A 493 -15.52 -15.46 -17.49
CA PHE A 493 -15.22 -14.37 -18.42
C PHE A 493 -14.42 -14.87 -19.64
N ALA A 494 -13.43 -15.74 -19.45
CA ALA A 494 -12.64 -16.30 -20.53
C ALA A 494 -13.48 -17.12 -21.52
N MET A 495 -14.57 -17.74 -21.06
CA MET A 495 -15.54 -18.43 -21.92
C MET A 495 -16.60 -17.50 -22.54
N GLY A 496 -16.53 -16.19 -22.29
CA GLY A 496 -17.51 -15.20 -22.77
C GLY A 496 -18.84 -15.23 -22.02
N GLY A 497 -18.87 -15.84 -20.84
CA GLY A 497 -20.06 -15.98 -20.01
C GLY A 497 -20.26 -14.84 -19.01
N GLU A 498 -21.48 -14.76 -18.51
CA GLU A 498 -21.90 -13.86 -17.44
C GLU A 498 -22.02 -14.67 -16.14
N PRO A 499 -21.28 -14.35 -15.07
CA PRO A 499 -21.44 -15.04 -13.78
C PRO A 499 -22.83 -14.73 -13.20
N GLN A 500 -23.47 -15.75 -12.62
CA GLN A 500 -24.83 -15.65 -12.10
C GLN A 500 -24.90 -15.91 -10.61
N THR A 501 -24.31 -17.02 -10.15
CA THR A 501 -24.36 -17.41 -8.74
C THR A 501 -23.02 -17.92 -8.23
N ALA A 502 -22.75 -17.72 -6.95
CA ALA A 502 -21.57 -18.19 -6.26
C ALA A 502 -21.93 -19.00 -5.01
N LEU A 503 -21.18 -20.09 -4.77
CA LEU A 503 -21.12 -20.78 -3.48
C LEU A 503 -19.72 -20.60 -2.90
N SER A 504 -19.61 -20.06 -1.68
CA SER A 504 -18.30 -19.83 -1.05
C SER A 504 -17.75 -21.09 -0.37
N ILE A 505 -16.43 -21.24 -0.36
CA ILE A 505 -15.70 -22.24 0.42
C ILE A 505 -14.64 -21.50 1.21
N VAL A 506 -14.82 -21.42 2.53
CA VAL A 506 -14.01 -20.57 3.41
C VAL A 506 -13.32 -21.42 4.46
N THR A 507 -12.01 -21.24 4.65
CA THR A 507 -11.30 -21.69 5.85
C THR A 507 -10.75 -20.48 6.59
N LEU A 508 -10.99 -20.41 7.90
CA LEU A 508 -10.49 -19.33 8.76
C LEU A 508 -9.47 -19.85 9.78
N PRO A 509 -8.45 -19.04 10.15
CA PRO A 509 -7.55 -19.37 11.23
C PRO A 509 -8.28 -19.55 12.56
N PHE A 510 -7.74 -20.40 13.43
CA PHE A 510 -8.25 -20.56 14.79
C PHE A 510 -8.11 -19.27 15.62
N GLY A 511 -9.16 -18.91 16.34
CA GLY A 511 -9.17 -17.74 17.22
C GLY A 511 -10.38 -17.71 18.14
N LEU A 512 -10.49 -16.66 18.95
CA LEU A 512 -11.73 -16.40 19.70
C LEU A 512 -12.87 -16.16 18.71
N GLU A 513 -14.10 -16.50 19.09
CA GLU A 513 -15.29 -16.36 18.23
C GLU A 513 -15.41 -14.96 17.62
N SER A 514 -15.16 -13.92 18.41
CA SER A 514 -15.21 -12.52 17.95
C SER A 514 -14.16 -12.17 16.90
N LYS A 515 -13.02 -12.87 16.88
CA LYS A 515 -11.93 -12.68 15.92
C LYS A 515 -12.21 -13.43 14.63
N VAL A 516 -12.73 -14.65 14.74
CA VAL A 516 -13.20 -15.46 13.60
C VAL A 516 -14.35 -14.75 12.89
N GLU A 517 -15.29 -14.17 13.65
CA GLU A 517 -16.39 -13.35 13.12
C GLU A 517 -15.89 -12.14 12.32
N ASP A 518 -14.93 -11.40 12.87
CA ASP A 518 -14.36 -10.21 12.22
C ASP A 518 -13.66 -10.58 10.91
N ASP A 519 -12.82 -11.62 10.93
CA ASP A 519 -12.13 -12.08 9.73
C ASP A 519 -13.10 -12.58 8.66
N LEU A 520 -14.14 -13.34 9.05
CA LEU A 520 -15.19 -13.79 8.13
C LEU A 520 -15.93 -12.60 7.51
N SER A 521 -16.30 -11.62 8.33
CA SER A 521 -17.05 -10.43 7.89
C SER A 521 -16.23 -9.60 6.91
N GLN A 522 -14.94 -9.33 7.22
CA GLN A 522 -14.03 -8.61 6.34
C GLN A 522 -13.82 -9.36 5.01
N LEU A 523 -13.56 -10.67 5.09
CA LEU A 523 -13.31 -11.53 3.94
C LEU A 523 -14.51 -11.57 2.99
N MET A 524 -15.69 -11.85 3.54
CA MET A 524 -16.91 -11.94 2.75
C MET A 524 -17.36 -10.58 2.23
N ALA A 525 -17.23 -9.49 2.99
CA ALA A 525 -17.54 -8.15 2.48
C ALA A 525 -16.68 -7.78 1.26
N GLY A 526 -15.41 -8.18 1.26
CA GLY A 526 -14.51 -8.02 0.11
C GLY A 526 -15.00 -8.79 -1.11
N ALA A 527 -15.30 -10.08 -0.93
CA ALA A 527 -15.85 -10.91 -2.01
C ALA A 527 -17.19 -10.37 -2.52
N MET A 528 -18.09 -10.00 -1.61
CA MET A 528 -19.42 -9.49 -1.92
C MET A 528 -19.38 -8.22 -2.76
N LYS A 529 -18.43 -7.31 -2.51
CA LYS A 529 -18.22 -6.13 -3.36
C LYS A 529 -18.04 -6.52 -4.84
N VAL A 530 -17.15 -7.47 -5.11
CA VAL A 530 -16.83 -7.93 -6.48
C VAL A 530 -17.97 -8.75 -7.09
N LEU A 531 -18.61 -9.61 -6.31
CA LEU A 531 -19.77 -10.38 -6.76
C LEU A 531 -20.95 -9.45 -7.12
N ASN A 532 -21.24 -8.45 -6.29
CA ASN A 532 -22.31 -7.49 -6.53
C ASN A 532 -22.03 -6.59 -7.75
N GLU A 533 -20.79 -6.12 -7.93
CA GLU A 533 -20.38 -5.34 -9.11
C GLU A 533 -20.59 -6.10 -10.43
N THR A 534 -20.62 -7.44 -10.39
CA THR A 534 -20.84 -8.31 -11.56
C THR A 534 -22.27 -8.86 -11.65
N GLY A 535 -23.15 -8.55 -10.67
CA GLY A 535 -24.51 -9.08 -10.60
C GLY A 535 -24.57 -10.57 -10.24
N THR A 536 -23.51 -11.10 -9.63
CA THR A 536 -23.39 -12.50 -9.19
C THR A 536 -23.97 -12.64 -7.79
N ALA A 537 -25.03 -13.44 -7.64
CA ALA A 537 -25.64 -13.69 -6.34
C ALA A 537 -24.82 -14.71 -5.54
N LEU A 538 -24.40 -14.37 -4.32
CA LEU A 538 -23.97 -15.39 -3.36
C LEU A 538 -25.23 -16.16 -2.91
N VAL A 539 -25.26 -17.48 -3.10
CA VAL A 539 -26.46 -18.30 -2.83
C VAL A 539 -26.25 -19.33 -1.72
N GLY A 540 -25.04 -19.39 -1.14
CA GLY A 540 -24.70 -20.31 -0.06
C GLY A 540 -23.19 -20.50 0.07
N GLY A 541 -22.78 -21.48 0.88
CA GLY A 541 -21.37 -21.82 1.01
C GLY A 541 -21.05 -22.76 2.18
N HIS A 542 -19.75 -23.01 2.36
CA HIS A 542 -19.20 -23.82 3.44
C HIS A 542 -18.10 -23.05 4.18
N THR A 543 -18.10 -23.13 5.50
CA THR A 543 -17.09 -22.51 6.36
C THR A 543 -16.42 -23.57 7.23
N SER A 544 -15.11 -23.55 7.33
CA SER A 544 -14.31 -24.36 8.25
C SER A 544 -13.27 -23.52 8.97
N GLU A 545 -12.69 -24.06 10.02
CA GLU A 545 -11.52 -23.51 10.69
C GLU A 545 -10.31 -24.40 10.48
N GLY A 546 -9.15 -23.79 10.31
CA GLY A 546 -7.87 -24.44 10.00
C GLY A 546 -6.69 -23.57 10.42
N SER A 547 -5.46 -24.02 10.13
CA SER A 547 -4.24 -23.25 10.45
C SER A 547 -4.05 -22.03 9.55
N GLU A 548 -4.54 -22.09 8.31
CA GLU A 548 -4.33 -21.05 7.30
C GLU A 548 -5.67 -20.60 6.71
N MET A 549 -5.78 -19.29 6.46
CA MET A 549 -6.95 -18.74 5.78
C MET A 549 -6.97 -19.20 4.32
N SER A 550 -8.13 -19.64 3.83
CA SER A 550 -8.36 -19.90 2.42
C SER A 550 -9.75 -19.48 2.01
N LEU A 551 -9.90 -19.09 0.74
CA LEU A 551 -11.18 -18.74 0.15
C LEU A 551 -11.23 -19.27 -1.27
N GLY A 552 -12.41 -19.77 -1.64
CA GLY A 552 -12.74 -20.14 -2.99
C GLY A 552 -14.21 -20.00 -3.27
N PHE A 553 -14.56 -20.11 -4.53
CA PHE A 553 -15.95 -20.09 -4.98
C PHE A 553 -16.17 -21.15 -6.04
N ALA A 554 -17.31 -21.85 -5.93
CA ALA A 554 -17.92 -22.49 -7.08
C ALA A 554 -18.84 -21.46 -7.76
N ILE A 555 -18.56 -21.13 -9.01
CA ILE A 555 -19.29 -20.13 -9.78
C ILE A 555 -20.09 -20.82 -10.89
N ASN A 556 -21.37 -20.46 -11.00
CA ASN A 556 -22.20 -20.78 -12.14
C ASN A 556 -22.37 -19.52 -13.00
N GLY A 557 -22.04 -19.61 -14.27
CA GLY A 557 -22.28 -18.59 -15.28
C GLY A 557 -23.23 -19.06 -16.36
N LEU A 558 -23.70 -18.11 -17.16
CA LEU A 558 -24.52 -18.37 -18.34
C LEU A 558 -23.89 -17.74 -19.57
N VAL A 559 -23.98 -18.44 -20.69
CA VAL A 559 -23.47 -17.96 -21.98
C VAL A 559 -24.42 -18.38 -23.09
N ASP A 560 -24.61 -17.51 -24.08
CA ASP A 560 -25.33 -17.88 -25.30
C ASP A 560 -24.52 -18.95 -26.04
N LYS A 561 -25.17 -20.00 -26.53
CA LYS A 561 -24.50 -21.18 -27.08
C LYS A 561 -23.51 -20.84 -28.21
N GLU A 562 -23.81 -19.81 -28.99
CA GLU A 562 -23.02 -19.31 -30.12
C GLU A 562 -21.89 -18.37 -29.70
N ARG A 563 -21.88 -17.89 -28.45
CA ARG A 563 -20.89 -16.94 -27.91
C ARG A 563 -19.78 -17.61 -27.09
N ILE A 564 -19.82 -18.92 -26.93
CA ILE A 564 -18.86 -19.67 -26.12
C ILE A 564 -17.45 -19.51 -26.70
N LEU A 565 -16.59 -18.81 -25.97
CA LEU A 565 -15.16 -18.80 -26.21
C LEU A 565 -14.52 -20.07 -25.61
N ARG A 566 -13.48 -20.56 -26.25
CA ARG A 566 -12.76 -21.78 -25.87
C ARG A 566 -11.27 -21.50 -25.85
N LYS A 567 -10.51 -22.36 -25.16
CA LYS A 567 -9.04 -22.34 -25.25
C LYS A 567 -8.54 -22.67 -26.66
N GLY A 568 -9.26 -23.54 -27.38
CA GLY A 568 -8.97 -23.86 -28.78
C GLY A 568 -9.71 -22.94 -29.77
N GLY A 569 -9.31 -23.00 -31.04
CA GLY A 569 -9.92 -22.22 -32.12
C GLY A 569 -9.00 -21.15 -32.72
N MET A 570 -7.75 -21.09 -32.27
CA MET A 570 -6.73 -20.19 -32.81
C MET A 570 -6.59 -20.39 -34.32
N LYS A 571 -6.49 -19.31 -35.09
CA LYS A 571 -6.35 -19.37 -36.55
C LYS A 571 -4.99 -18.83 -37.01
N PRO A 572 -4.34 -19.45 -38.01
CA PRO A 572 -3.13 -18.88 -38.60
C PRO A 572 -3.31 -17.42 -38.99
N GLY A 573 -2.35 -16.58 -38.61
CA GLY A 573 -2.40 -15.13 -38.83
C GLY A 573 -3.04 -14.33 -37.69
N ASP A 574 -3.74 -14.97 -36.75
CA ASP A 574 -4.22 -14.28 -35.54
C ASP A 574 -3.05 -13.70 -34.73
N LYS A 575 -3.33 -12.60 -34.04
CA LYS A 575 -2.43 -11.96 -33.07
C LYS A 575 -2.79 -12.39 -31.67
N ILE A 576 -1.77 -12.64 -30.86
CA ILE A 576 -1.93 -13.08 -29.47
C ILE A 576 -1.84 -11.85 -28.57
N ILE A 577 -2.91 -11.60 -27.80
CA ILE A 577 -3.01 -10.49 -26.86
C ILE A 577 -2.92 -11.02 -25.44
N LEU A 578 -2.17 -10.32 -24.60
CA LEU A 578 -2.19 -10.49 -23.15
C LEU A 578 -2.69 -9.19 -22.51
N THR A 579 -3.76 -9.26 -21.72
CA THR A 579 -4.44 -8.05 -21.20
C THR A 579 -3.82 -7.49 -19.92
N LYS A 580 -3.07 -8.28 -19.17
CA LYS A 580 -2.40 -7.85 -17.93
C LYS A 580 -0.95 -8.35 -17.88
N PRO A 581 -0.05 -7.62 -17.20
CA PRO A 581 1.32 -8.06 -17.03
C PRO A 581 1.44 -9.32 -16.17
N ILE A 582 2.53 -10.07 -16.36
CA ILE A 582 2.86 -11.26 -15.55
C ILE A 582 3.97 -10.98 -14.52
N GLY A 583 4.06 -11.84 -13.51
CA GLY A 583 5.12 -11.83 -12.49
C GLY A 583 4.62 -11.93 -11.05
N THR A 584 3.31 -12.14 -10.84
CA THR A 584 2.72 -12.17 -9.50
C THR A 584 3.33 -13.27 -8.63
N GLY A 585 3.55 -14.48 -9.17
CA GLY A 585 4.17 -15.57 -8.44
C GLY A 585 5.56 -15.23 -7.92
N THR A 586 6.42 -14.67 -8.77
CA THR A 586 7.77 -14.22 -8.37
C THR A 586 7.70 -13.12 -7.31
N LEU A 587 6.85 -12.10 -7.51
CA LEU A 587 6.72 -10.99 -6.58
C LEU A 587 6.30 -11.46 -5.19
N PHE A 588 5.26 -12.30 -5.09
CA PHE A 588 4.80 -12.82 -3.79
C PHE A 588 5.78 -13.83 -3.17
N ALA A 589 6.56 -14.55 -3.98
CA ALA A 589 7.65 -15.38 -3.45
C ALA A 589 8.77 -14.53 -2.81
N ALA A 590 9.07 -13.36 -3.38
CA ALA A 590 10.00 -12.40 -2.78
C ALA A 590 9.37 -11.68 -1.57
N ASP A 591 8.07 -11.39 -1.64
CA ASP A 591 7.30 -10.76 -0.57
C ASP A 591 7.38 -11.54 0.73
N MET A 592 7.11 -12.84 0.65
CA MET A 592 7.21 -13.81 1.76
C MET A 592 8.61 -13.95 2.34
N ARG A 593 9.65 -13.54 1.60
CA ARG A 593 11.06 -13.54 2.01
C ARG A 593 11.53 -12.15 2.45
N HIS A 594 10.63 -11.17 2.55
CA HIS A 594 10.92 -9.78 2.87
C HIS A 594 11.82 -9.06 1.84
N LYS A 595 11.87 -9.56 0.60
CA LYS A 595 12.74 -9.04 -0.48
C LYS A 595 12.00 -8.22 -1.53
N ALA A 596 10.67 -8.28 -1.59
CA ALA A 596 9.90 -7.44 -2.51
C ALA A 596 9.67 -6.04 -1.92
N HIS A 597 9.88 -5.01 -2.74
CA HIS A 597 9.51 -3.63 -2.44
C HIS A 597 7.99 -3.49 -2.36
N GLY A 598 7.51 -2.66 -1.42
CA GLY A 598 6.08 -2.38 -1.21
C GLY A 598 5.35 -1.89 -2.47
N PRO A 599 5.88 -0.92 -3.23
CA PRO A 599 5.27 -0.46 -4.48
C PRO A 599 5.05 -1.56 -5.53
N TRP A 600 5.95 -2.55 -5.63
CA TRP A 600 5.77 -3.67 -6.57
C TRP A 600 4.58 -4.54 -6.20
N ILE A 601 4.40 -4.78 -4.91
CA ILE A 601 3.31 -5.61 -4.37
C ILE A 601 1.98 -4.88 -4.49
N ASP A 602 1.95 -3.57 -4.20
CA ASP A 602 0.76 -2.76 -4.38
C ASP A 602 0.30 -2.73 -5.85
N ALA A 603 1.22 -2.55 -6.79
CA ALA A 603 0.93 -2.61 -8.23
C ALA A 603 0.40 -4.00 -8.66
N ALA A 604 0.97 -5.08 -8.12
CA ALA A 604 0.48 -6.44 -8.35
C ALA A 604 -0.94 -6.63 -7.79
N LEU A 605 -1.21 -6.16 -6.57
CA LEU A 605 -2.54 -6.20 -5.95
C LEU A 605 -3.57 -5.41 -6.78
N ALA A 606 -3.22 -4.22 -7.25
CA ALA A 606 -4.07 -3.43 -8.13
C ALA A 606 -4.43 -4.18 -9.42
N GLY A 607 -3.47 -4.86 -10.04
CA GLY A 607 -3.70 -5.70 -11.23
C GLY A 607 -4.61 -6.91 -10.96
N MET A 608 -4.49 -7.53 -9.79
CA MET A 608 -5.33 -8.66 -9.36
C MET A 608 -6.76 -8.25 -8.97
N LEU A 609 -6.95 -7.00 -8.52
CA LEU A 609 -8.26 -6.42 -8.20
C LEU A 609 -9.02 -5.96 -9.45
N GLN A 610 -8.33 -5.70 -10.57
CA GLN A 610 -8.98 -5.38 -11.83
C GLN A 610 -9.73 -6.59 -12.40
N SER A 611 -11.06 -6.52 -12.51
CA SER A 611 -11.86 -7.61 -13.10
C SER A 611 -11.47 -7.90 -14.56
N ASN A 612 -11.60 -9.15 -15.00
CA ASN A 612 -11.44 -9.54 -16.41
C ASN A 612 -12.70 -9.34 -17.26
N LYS A 613 -13.84 -8.97 -16.65
CA LYS A 613 -15.14 -8.84 -17.34
C LYS A 613 -15.09 -7.95 -18.59
N GLN A 614 -14.68 -6.70 -18.43
CA GLN A 614 -14.66 -5.73 -19.53
C GLN A 614 -13.64 -6.13 -20.61
N GLY A 615 -12.51 -6.71 -20.20
CA GLY A 615 -11.51 -7.25 -21.11
C GLY A 615 -12.07 -8.37 -21.99
N ALA A 616 -12.81 -9.31 -21.40
CA ALA A 616 -13.49 -10.39 -22.13
C ALA A 616 -14.55 -9.83 -23.11
N ASP A 617 -15.38 -8.88 -22.66
CA ASP A 617 -16.40 -8.23 -23.50
C ASP A 617 -15.75 -7.56 -24.74
N ILE A 618 -14.62 -6.86 -24.55
CA ILE A 618 -13.88 -6.23 -25.64
C ILE A 618 -13.25 -7.27 -26.57
N LEU A 619 -12.58 -8.29 -26.04
CA LEU A 619 -11.97 -9.35 -26.85
C LEU A 619 -13.01 -10.05 -27.73
N TYR A 620 -14.16 -10.41 -27.14
CA TYR A 620 -15.28 -11.01 -27.87
C TYR A 620 -15.78 -10.09 -28.99
N ALA A 621 -16.01 -8.80 -28.68
CA ALA A 621 -16.51 -7.83 -29.65
C ALA A 621 -15.58 -7.60 -30.86
N HIS A 622 -14.28 -7.91 -30.72
CA HIS A 622 -13.29 -7.80 -31.80
C HIS A 622 -12.95 -9.16 -32.45
N GLY A 623 -13.77 -10.18 -32.19
CA GLY A 623 -13.71 -11.46 -32.87
C GLY A 623 -12.64 -12.40 -32.34
N ALA A 624 -12.38 -12.40 -31.02
CA ALA A 624 -11.48 -13.36 -30.41
C ALA A 624 -11.86 -14.81 -30.81
N ASN A 625 -10.90 -15.56 -31.33
CA ASN A 625 -11.11 -16.94 -31.78
C ASN A 625 -10.83 -17.97 -30.66
N ALA A 626 -9.94 -17.62 -29.74
CA ALA A 626 -9.61 -18.42 -28.57
C ALA A 626 -9.29 -17.52 -27.37
N CYS A 627 -9.61 -17.96 -26.15
CA CYS A 627 -9.35 -17.22 -24.93
C CYS A 627 -9.18 -18.16 -23.72
N THR A 628 -8.31 -17.75 -22.79
CA THR A 628 -8.14 -18.34 -21.45
C THR A 628 -7.71 -17.23 -20.50
N ASP A 629 -7.97 -17.38 -19.20
CA ASP A 629 -7.29 -16.59 -18.18
C ASP A 629 -5.92 -17.22 -17.85
N VAL A 630 -4.96 -16.40 -17.44
CA VAL A 630 -3.61 -16.86 -17.10
C VAL A 630 -3.51 -17.02 -15.58
N THR A 631 -3.29 -18.26 -15.14
CA THR A 631 -3.27 -18.66 -13.73
C THR A 631 -2.04 -19.54 -13.37
N GLY A 632 -2.22 -20.63 -12.62
CA GLY A 632 -1.14 -21.40 -11.97
C GLY A 632 -0.10 -22.04 -12.89
N PHE A 633 -0.43 -22.34 -14.16
CA PHE A 633 0.54 -22.92 -15.11
C PHE A 633 1.42 -21.87 -15.81
N GLY A 634 1.22 -20.59 -15.51
CA GLY A 634 1.91 -19.47 -16.13
C GLY A 634 1.53 -19.28 -17.60
N LEU A 635 2.11 -18.26 -18.24
CA LEU A 635 1.80 -17.89 -19.62
C LEU A 635 2.02 -19.06 -20.60
N LEU A 636 3.16 -19.74 -20.48
CA LEU A 636 3.50 -20.83 -21.39
C LEU A 636 2.55 -22.01 -21.25
N GLY A 637 2.19 -22.40 -20.02
CA GLY A 637 1.30 -23.54 -19.80
C GLY A 637 -0.07 -23.31 -20.42
N HIS A 638 -0.66 -22.15 -20.19
CA HIS A 638 -1.93 -21.77 -20.80
C HIS A 638 -1.83 -21.66 -22.33
N LEU A 639 -0.73 -21.13 -22.87
CA LEU A 639 -0.53 -21.08 -24.32
C LEU A 639 -0.45 -22.49 -24.94
N VAL A 640 0.21 -23.45 -24.28
CA VAL A 640 0.27 -24.86 -24.72
C VAL A 640 -1.13 -25.51 -24.72
N GLU A 641 -1.98 -25.18 -23.74
CA GLU A 641 -3.37 -25.65 -23.71
C GLU A 641 -4.21 -25.07 -24.86
N MET A 642 -3.84 -23.92 -25.41
CA MET A 642 -4.53 -23.30 -26.55
C MET A 642 -4.05 -23.84 -27.91
N THR A 643 -2.73 -24.06 -28.08
CA THR A 643 -2.16 -24.49 -29.37
C THR A 643 -2.56 -25.91 -29.73
N LYS A 644 -2.46 -26.84 -28.77
CA LYS A 644 -2.75 -28.27 -28.98
C LYS A 644 -4.14 -28.57 -29.56
N PRO A 645 -5.26 -28.05 -29.00
CA PRO A 645 -6.58 -28.27 -29.58
C PRO A 645 -6.83 -27.47 -30.85
N SER A 646 -6.02 -26.45 -31.14
CA SER A 646 -6.16 -25.63 -32.35
C SER A 646 -5.40 -26.20 -33.55
N GLY A 647 -4.43 -27.09 -33.33
CA GLY A 647 -3.61 -27.65 -34.41
C GLY A 647 -2.83 -26.55 -35.15
N VAL A 648 -2.08 -25.74 -34.38
CA VAL A 648 -1.34 -24.57 -34.87
C VAL A 648 -0.04 -24.39 -34.08
N ASP A 649 0.89 -23.68 -34.71
CA ASP A 649 2.11 -23.20 -34.07
C ASP A 649 1.95 -21.74 -33.60
N VAL A 650 2.84 -21.30 -32.73
CA VAL A 650 2.91 -19.92 -32.23
C VAL A 650 4.33 -19.40 -32.28
N HIS A 651 4.48 -18.19 -32.82
CA HIS A 651 5.65 -17.36 -32.61
C HIS A 651 5.35 -16.32 -31.53
N LEU A 652 6.02 -16.44 -30.38
CA LEU A 652 5.87 -15.54 -29.25
C LEU A 652 7.07 -14.61 -29.18
N ASP A 653 6.84 -13.30 -29.11
CA ASP A 653 7.87 -12.29 -28.87
C ASP A 653 8.02 -12.11 -27.36
N ILE A 654 9.18 -12.50 -26.84
CA ILE A 654 9.42 -12.50 -25.39
C ILE A 654 9.62 -11.08 -24.83
N GLU A 655 10.12 -10.16 -25.64
CA GLU A 655 10.35 -8.76 -25.24
C GLU A 655 9.05 -7.95 -25.22
N ALA A 656 8.06 -8.36 -26.02
CA ALA A 656 6.72 -7.78 -26.03
C ALA A 656 5.88 -8.19 -24.80
N ILE A 657 6.28 -9.21 -24.03
CA ILE A 657 5.51 -9.67 -22.86
C ILE A 657 5.53 -8.59 -21.77
N PRO A 658 4.36 -8.05 -21.37
CA PRO A 658 4.28 -7.06 -20.31
C PRO A 658 4.59 -7.72 -18.96
N LEU A 659 5.50 -7.11 -18.21
CA LEU A 659 5.91 -7.56 -16.89
C LEU A 659 5.44 -6.59 -15.82
N LEU A 660 5.19 -7.13 -14.62
CA LEU A 660 5.06 -6.34 -13.41
C LEU A 660 6.45 -5.83 -13.00
N ASP A 661 6.49 -4.61 -12.46
CA ASP A 661 7.74 -4.00 -12.02
C ASP A 661 8.38 -4.85 -10.90
N GLY A 662 9.71 -4.96 -10.93
CA GLY A 662 10.48 -5.82 -10.01
C GLY A 662 10.52 -7.31 -10.37
N ALA A 663 9.60 -7.84 -11.19
CA ALA A 663 9.57 -9.27 -11.51
C ALA A 663 10.85 -9.76 -12.22
N LEU A 664 11.40 -8.95 -13.13
CA LEU A 664 12.64 -9.26 -13.84
C LEU A 664 13.86 -9.22 -12.91
N GLU A 665 13.94 -8.21 -12.06
CA GLU A 665 15.02 -8.02 -11.09
C GLU A 665 15.08 -9.20 -10.11
N LEU A 666 13.94 -9.59 -9.54
CA LEU A 666 13.86 -10.69 -8.60
C LEU A 666 14.26 -12.04 -9.23
N VAL A 667 13.88 -12.28 -10.48
CA VAL A 667 14.30 -13.48 -11.22
C VAL A 667 15.81 -13.48 -11.47
N GLN A 668 16.39 -12.32 -11.78
CA GLN A 668 17.86 -12.16 -11.93
C GLN A 668 18.58 -12.42 -10.61
N ASP A 669 17.97 -12.08 -9.48
CA ASP A 669 18.43 -12.39 -8.12
C ASP A 669 18.15 -13.86 -7.70
N GLY A 670 17.61 -14.68 -8.60
CA GLY A 670 17.35 -16.11 -8.36
C GLY A 670 16.13 -16.38 -7.50
N ILE A 671 15.21 -15.42 -7.37
CA ILE A 671 13.95 -15.60 -6.66
C ILE A 671 12.86 -16.04 -7.64
N PHE A 672 12.31 -17.22 -7.35
CA PHE A 672 11.23 -17.84 -8.11
C PHE A 672 10.13 -18.31 -7.16
N SER A 673 8.90 -18.38 -7.67
CA SER A 673 7.80 -19.05 -6.98
C SER A 673 8.05 -20.56 -6.88
N SER A 674 7.43 -21.20 -5.88
CA SER A 674 7.61 -22.62 -5.59
C SER A 674 7.08 -23.56 -6.69
N LEU A 675 6.10 -23.11 -7.48
CA LEU A 675 5.52 -23.87 -8.58
C LEU A 675 6.31 -23.71 -9.90
N GLN A 676 7.07 -22.62 -10.06
CA GLN A 676 7.81 -22.33 -11.28
C GLN A 676 8.72 -23.48 -11.75
N PRO A 677 9.50 -24.17 -10.88
CA PRO A 677 10.35 -25.28 -11.32
C PRO A 677 9.56 -26.45 -11.94
N GLN A 678 8.30 -26.64 -11.53
CA GLN A 678 7.42 -27.65 -12.13
C GLN A 678 6.90 -27.17 -13.48
N ASN A 679 6.52 -25.89 -13.58
CA ASN A 679 6.10 -25.27 -14.84
C ASN A 679 7.23 -25.26 -15.88
N VAL A 680 8.51 -25.12 -15.49
CA VAL A 680 9.68 -25.20 -16.40
C VAL A 680 9.72 -26.52 -17.19
N ARG A 681 9.10 -27.61 -16.71
CA ARG A 681 8.99 -28.87 -17.48
C ARG A 681 8.24 -28.69 -18.79
N LEU A 682 7.40 -27.66 -18.91
CA LEU A 682 6.69 -27.27 -20.14
C LEU A 682 7.60 -26.67 -21.20
N ARG A 683 8.89 -26.38 -20.89
CA ARG A 683 9.87 -25.93 -21.89
C ARG A 683 10.03 -26.91 -23.07
N ARG A 684 9.63 -28.17 -22.88
CA ARG A 684 9.55 -29.18 -23.95
C ARG A 684 8.59 -28.83 -25.08
N ALA A 685 7.74 -27.83 -24.92
CA ALA A 685 6.86 -27.32 -25.98
C ALA A 685 7.53 -26.19 -26.80
N ILE A 686 8.73 -25.77 -26.41
CA ILE A 686 9.48 -24.69 -27.07
C ILE A 686 10.52 -25.31 -28.00
N ARG A 687 10.51 -24.89 -29.27
CA ARG A 687 11.39 -25.41 -30.32
C ARG A 687 12.83 -24.94 -30.16
N ASN A 688 13.04 -23.67 -29.79
CA ASN A 688 14.34 -23.01 -29.76
C ASN A 688 14.84 -22.71 -28.34
N VAL A 689 14.77 -23.69 -27.42
CA VAL A 689 15.15 -23.53 -26.00
C VAL A 689 16.56 -22.96 -25.82
N GLU A 690 17.53 -23.41 -26.62
CA GLU A 690 18.94 -22.99 -26.49
C GLU A 690 19.15 -21.49 -26.70
N SER A 691 18.40 -20.88 -27.63
CA SER A 691 18.43 -19.43 -27.82
C SER A 691 17.53 -18.73 -26.82
N ALA A 692 16.33 -19.26 -26.58
CA ALA A 692 15.33 -18.60 -25.75
C ALA A 692 15.74 -18.49 -24.28
N SER A 693 16.42 -19.51 -23.75
CA SER A 693 16.89 -19.53 -22.35
C SER A 693 17.95 -18.48 -22.03
N LYS A 694 18.55 -17.84 -23.04
CA LYS A 694 19.48 -16.70 -22.85
C LYS A 694 18.77 -15.39 -22.56
N ASN A 695 17.48 -15.30 -22.85
CA ASN A 695 16.71 -14.08 -22.58
C ASN A 695 16.40 -13.98 -21.07
N PRO A 696 16.71 -12.86 -20.39
CA PRO A 696 16.43 -12.69 -18.96
C PRO A 696 14.96 -12.85 -18.56
N ARG A 697 14.00 -12.61 -19.47
CA ARG A 697 12.56 -12.76 -19.24
C ARG A 697 12.09 -14.21 -19.35
N TYR A 698 12.91 -15.11 -19.89
CA TYR A 698 12.56 -16.52 -20.10
C TYR A 698 11.99 -17.22 -18.86
N PRO A 699 12.53 -17.04 -17.64
CA PRO A 699 11.96 -17.71 -16.47
C PRO A 699 10.55 -17.26 -16.11
N LEU A 700 10.14 -16.05 -16.49
CA LEU A 700 8.85 -15.46 -16.13
C LEU A 700 7.67 -16.03 -16.91
N ILE A 701 7.88 -16.58 -18.11
CA ILE A 701 6.78 -17.22 -18.87
C ILE A 701 6.26 -18.49 -18.18
N PHE A 702 7.03 -19.03 -17.23
CA PHE A 702 6.69 -20.19 -16.39
C PHE A 702 6.14 -19.78 -15.03
N ASP A 703 6.14 -18.48 -14.70
CA ASP A 703 5.71 -18.01 -13.39
C ASP A 703 4.19 -18.17 -13.25
N PRO A 704 3.69 -18.89 -12.23
CA PRO A 704 2.26 -18.93 -11.90
C PRO A 704 1.70 -17.52 -11.67
N GLN A 705 0.50 -17.30 -12.16
CA GLN A 705 -0.24 -16.08 -11.93
C GLN A 705 -1.42 -16.29 -10.98
N THR A 706 -1.67 -15.32 -10.10
CA THR A 706 -2.90 -15.23 -9.30
C THR A 706 -3.74 -14.09 -9.86
N SER A 707 -5.03 -14.32 -10.13
CA SER A 707 -5.93 -13.35 -10.76
C SER A 707 -5.30 -12.64 -11.99
N GLY A 708 -4.68 -13.42 -12.88
CA GLY A 708 -3.97 -12.90 -14.04
C GLY A 708 -4.90 -12.32 -15.12
N GLY A 709 -4.29 -11.85 -16.21
CA GLY A 709 -5.01 -11.34 -17.36
C GLY A 709 -5.59 -12.44 -18.24
N LEU A 710 -6.27 -12.02 -19.30
CA LEU A 710 -6.74 -12.89 -20.38
C LEU A 710 -5.64 -13.01 -21.43
N LEU A 711 -5.45 -14.24 -21.91
CA LEU A 711 -4.65 -14.58 -23.08
C LEU A 711 -5.64 -14.95 -24.21
N ALA A 712 -5.61 -14.22 -25.31
CA ALA A 712 -6.56 -14.41 -26.40
C ALA A 712 -5.94 -14.25 -27.78
N THR A 713 -6.54 -14.88 -28.78
CA THR A 713 -6.19 -14.67 -30.19
C THR A 713 -7.25 -13.86 -30.91
N VAL A 714 -6.83 -12.80 -31.60
CA VAL A 714 -7.70 -11.87 -32.33
C VAL A 714 -7.24 -11.76 -33.78
N PRO A 715 -8.15 -11.67 -34.77
CA PRO A 715 -7.79 -11.46 -36.16
C PRO A 715 -6.89 -10.25 -36.35
N SER A 716 -5.83 -10.38 -37.15
CA SER A 716 -4.84 -9.31 -37.33
C SER A 716 -5.43 -7.97 -37.80
N ALA A 717 -6.59 -7.98 -38.47
CA ALA A 717 -7.26 -6.75 -38.91
C ALA A 717 -7.98 -5.98 -37.77
N GLN A 718 -8.23 -6.62 -36.63
CA GLN A 718 -8.95 -6.03 -35.49
C GLN A 718 -8.03 -5.73 -34.30
N VAL A 719 -6.78 -6.20 -34.34
CA VAL A 719 -5.87 -6.20 -33.18
C VAL A 719 -5.58 -4.78 -32.66
N GLU A 720 -5.33 -3.82 -33.53
CA GLU A 720 -4.97 -2.44 -33.14
C GLU A 720 -6.12 -1.77 -32.37
N VAL A 721 -7.33 -1.81 -32.96
CA VAL A 721 -8.54 -1.25 -32.33
C VAL A 721 -8.90 -1.98 -31.04
N CYS A 722 -8.69 -3.29 -30.98
CA CYS A 722 -8.92 -4.09 -29.78
C CYS A 722 -8.00 -3.65 -28.63
N VAL A 723 -6.69 -3.50 -28.90
CA VAL A 723 -5.71 -3.04 -27.92
C VAL A 723 -6.00 -1.61 -27.46
N GLU A 724 -6.33 -0.69 -28.38
CA GLU A 724 -6.71 0.68 -28.03
C GLU A 724 -7.89 0.72 -27.07
N LYS A 725 -8.93 -0.10 -27.31
CA LYS A 725 -10.10 -0.18 -26.42
C LYS A 725 -9.79 -0.84 -25.09
N LEU A 726 -8.93 -1.87 -25.05
CA LEU A 726 -8.47 -2.48 -23.81
C LEU A 726 -7.70 -1.48 -22.95
N VAL A 727 -6.78 -0.72 -23.55
CA VAL A 727 -6.02 0.33 -22.87
C VAL A 727 -6.96 1.43 -22.35
N ALA A 728 -7.92 1.89 -23.17
CA ALA A 728 -8.92 2.87 -22.77
C ALA A 728 -9.85 2.37 -21.64
N ALA A 729 -10.08 1.06 -21.56
CA ALA A 729 -10.82 0.41 -20.47
C ALA A 729 -9.97 0.21 -19.19
N GLY A 730 -8.73 0.69 -19.16
CA GLY A 730 -7.85 0.61 -18.00
C GLY A 730 -6.90 -0.58 -17.99
N TYR A 731 -6.92 -1.46 -19.01
CA TYR A 731 -5.90 -2.51 -19.18
C TYR A 731 -4.65 -1.92 -19.84
N THR A 732 -4.04 -0.93 -19.19
CA THR A 732 -3.01 -0.02 -19.75
C THR A 732 -1.73 -0.72 -20.21
N ARG A 733 -1.50 -1.95 -19.74
CA ARG A 733 -0.33 -2.78 -20.06
C ARG A 733 -0.67 -3.92 -21.03
N THR A 734 -1.81 -3.84 -21.71
CA THR A 734 -2.17 -4.79 -22.77
C THR A 734 -1.12 -4.77 -23.87
N ALA A 735 -0.71 -5.95 -24.33
CA ALA A 735 0.26 -6.07 -25.42
C ALA A 735 -0.09 -7.20 -26.40
N VAL A 736 0.32 -7.01 -27.65
CA VAL A 736 0.40 -8.10 -28.64
C VAL A 736 1.73 -8.82 -28.43
N ILE A 737 1.67 -10.05 -27.96
CA ILE A 737 2.85 -10.83 -27.53
C ILE A 737 3.27 -11.88 -28.56
N GLY A 738 2.53 -12.06 -29.65
CA GLY A 738 2.85 -13.09 -30.62
C GLY A 738 1.89 -13.19 -31.80
N THR A 739 2.13 -14.16 -32.66
CA THR A 739 1.33 -14.46 -33.85
C THR A 739 1.16 -15.97 -34.00
N VAL A 740 -0.04 -16.39 -34.35
CA VAL A 740 -0.39 -17.78 -34.65
C VAL A 740 0.09 -18.14 -36.05
N LYS A 741 0.67 -19.32 -36.22
CA LYS A 741 1.22 -19.86 -37.45
C LYS A 741 0.49 -21.14 -37.85
N GLU A 742 0.67 -21.53 -39.10
CA GLU A 742 0.26 -22.87 -39.54
C GLU A 742 1.04 -23.93 -38.76
N ASP A 743 0.40 -25.06 -38.47
CA ASP A 743 1.05 -26.22 -37.85
C ASP A 743 2.20 -26.71 -38.74
N SER A 744 3.43 -26.68 -38.20
CA SER A 744 4.58 -27.16 -38.94
C SER A 744 4.75 -28.68 -38.91
N GLY A 745 3.89 -29.41 -38.17
CA GLY A 745 4.00 -30.85 -37.92
C GLY A 745 5.08 -31.24 -36.92
N GLU A 746 5.73 -30.26 -36.28
CA GLU A 746 6.74 -30.48 -35.25
C GLU A 746 6.08 -30.74 -33.89
N LEU A 747 6.76 -31.44 -32.99
CA LEU A 747 6.21 -31.75 -31.67
C LEU A 747 6.13 -30.52 -30.76
N GLU A 748 7.03 -29.55 -30.96
CA GLU A 748 7.12 -28.31 -30.21
C GLU A 748 6.40 -27.16 -30.96
N PRO A 749 5.18 -26.76 -30.52
CA PRO A 749 4.38 -25.79 -31.26
C PRO A 749 4.79 -24.34 -31.01
N ILE A 750 5.72 -24.06 -30.09
CA ILE A 750 6.06 -22.69 -29.69
C ILE A 750 7.49 -22.35 -30.08
N THR A 751 7.67 -21.23 -30.78
CA THR A 751 8.98 -20.62 -31.02
C THR A 751 9.03 -19.26 -30.33
N LEU A 752 10.08 -19.00 -29.55
CA LEU A 752 10.29 -17.73 -28.86
C LEU A 752 11.22 -16.84 -29.71
N ALA A 753 10.70 -15.73 -30.24
CA ALA A 753 11.50 -14.67 -30.84
C ALA A 753 12.13 -13.81 -29.74
N ALA A 754 13.40 -13.44 -29.95
CA ALA A 754 14.17 -12.59 -29.05
C ALA A 754 14.15 -11.13 -29.51
#